data_AF-A0A6J8A480-F1
#
_entry.id   AF-A0A6J8A480-F1
#
_cell.length_a   1.000
_cell.length_b   1.000
_cell.length_c   1.000
_cell.angle_alpha   90.00
_cell.angle_beta   90.00
_cell.angle_gamma   90.00
#
_symmetry.space_group_name_H-M   'P 1'
#
loop_
_entity.id
_entity.type
_entity.pdbx_description
1 polymer ?
#
loop_
_entity_poly.entity_id
_entity_poly.type
_entity_poly.pdbx_seq_one_letter_code
_entity_poly.pdbx_strand_id
1 'polypeptide(L)'
;MILDEMVSSTMLQTVAKFDDEKIPHHIRNILTPECGKSRRDRAHLFMQYVFLNDEVLRSFENVLATTNHVVLKVKKKCDDCKPRSSKEASYFETSLVEDTDMVHCSFTVRIEADKSLSVISLKKKKEVFEEKYVKTDRPFYRRLPSEPYIQELTDPTPIIAAIDFGTTYSGFAFSQKKKHAKIITKKWHSSIGSALQSFKTPTSILLQPDGIFHSFGYEAEEKYDLLSNGGDHTRWYFCRHFKMELHLSEILKRDTIIEDVLGKKKAAFEIFSMSIKYLKQQAENLMREKGHTVVKDNISWIITVPAIWTDAAKQFMRQAAEEASIPSNRLTLALEPEVASIYIGALNVEKSQGPSDSDVTLVKSAPGSRFMVVDIGGGTVDITVMETAAEQRFKQISLASGGPCGGKYVNANIIQYLASLVGEDVMESYRLKNMNDYHVLSNEIEFKKRSWKRGSKLQLELPVSLVEHFEDITNFTFSDHLKTASHKKVALKGKHKLRIPEDLAEKFTLLVISDIISHVRETLENVKGISYMVIVGGFADNSLLKEEFHSAFPKNNIIIPDEAGLAVLKGAVLFGHDPSCVITRKCDRTYGTLVYRAFLKDDLPEKRMREIDGDYCKDAFNKLVEIGESIPVKEKRSTEMQPIREGMSKMSIKLYGSTEPNPRYVTDRSCTYLGKIVVDIPHQWRNRDENVIVSMTFGQTEIVVEGRSEHGEHVVTTKLDFLV
;
A
#
# COMPACT_ATOMS: atom_id res chain seq x y z
N MET A 1 37.30 2.91 6.64
CA MET A 1 38.42 3.13 5.71
C MET A 1 39.42 4.15 6.23
N ILE A 2 39.10 5.43 6.44
CA ILE A 2 40.10 6.45 6.89
C ILE A 2 40.89 6.05 8.15
N LEU A 3 40.23 5.53 9.19
CA LEU A 3 40.91 5.18 10.45
C LEU A 3 41.86 3.99 10.33
N ASP A 4 41.59 3.05 9.42
CA ASP A 4 42.46 1.88 9.20
C ASP A 4 43.65 2.23 8.29
N GLU A 5 43.50 3.25 7.44
CA GLU A 5 44.53 3.73 6.52
C GLU A 5 45.37 4.89 7.06
N MET A 6 44.94 5.57 8.13
CA MET A 6 45.69 6.68 8.71
C MET A 6 47.11 6.23 9.04
N VAL A 7 48.08 6.81 8.32
CA VAL A 7 49.47 6.42 8.38
C VAL A 7 50.11 7.14 9.56
N SER A 8 50.99 6.48 10.31
CA SER A 8 51.70 7.10 11.44
C SER A 8 52.41 8.40 11.03
N SER A 9 52.82 8.51 9.76
CA SER A 9 53.39 9.74 9.20
C SER A 9 52.41 10.92 9.23
N THR A 10 51.13 10.73 8.91
CA THR A 10 50.10 11.78 8.99
C THR A 10 49.91 12.25 10.43
N MET A 11 49.86 11.31 11.39
CA MET A 11 49.75 11.66 12.82
C MET A 11 50.98 12.41 13.32
N LEU A 12 52.18 11.95 12.96
CA LEU A 12 53.45 12.59 13.31
C LEU A 12 53.57 13.99 12.68
N GLN A 13 53.31 14.14 11.39
CA GLN A 13 53.36 15.43 10.69
C GLN A 13 52.36 16.44 11.25
N THR A 14 51.20 15.96 11.70
CA THR A 14 50.16 16.79 12.31
C THR A 14 50.66 17.42 13.61
N VAL A 15 51.41 16.68 14.42
CA VAL A 15 51.89 17.19 15.71
C VAL A 15 53.33 17.70 15.69
N ALA A 16 54.08 17.48 14.61
CA ALA A 16 55.51 17.82 14.49
C ALA A 16 55.83 19.32 14.67
N LYS A 17 54.84 20.19 14.57
CA LYS A 17 54.99 21.65 14.73
C LYS A 17 54.73 22.14 16.16
N PHE A 18 54.39 21.25 17.10
CA PHE A 18 54.13 21.59 18.49
C PHE A 18 55.29 21.13 19.38
N ASP A 19 55.71 21.96 20.33
CA ASP A 19 56.71 21.58 21.33
C ASP A 19 56.27 20.33 22.09
N ASP A 20 57.21 19.44 22.40
CA ASP A 20 56.93 18.16 23.07
C ASP A 20 56.15 18.36 24.39
N GLU A 21 56.36 19.45 25.11
CA GLU A 21 55.65 19.75 26.35
C GLU A 21 54.15 20.07 26.15
N LYS A 22 53.73 20.49 24.95
CA LYS A 22 52.33 20.81 24.64
C LYS A 22 51.49 19.60 24.23
N ILE A 23 52.12 18.48 23.87
CA ILE A 23 51.41 17.25 23.52
C ILE A 23 51.39 16.34 24.75
N PRO A 24 50.20 15.93 25.26
CA PRO A 24 50.12 15.03 26.39
C PRO A 24 50.90 13.74 26.16
N HIS A 25 51.60 13.25 27.18
CA HIS A 25 52.47 12.07 27.08
C HIS A 25 51.73 10.83 26.54
N HIS A 26 50.46 10.65 26.90
CA HIS A 26 49.63 9.55 26.40
C HIS A 26 49.34 9.63 24.89
N ILE A 27 49.34 10.85 24.31
CA ILE A 27 49.22 11.06 22.87
C ILE A 27 50.56 10.84 22.18
N ARG A 28 51.67 11.30 22.77
CA ARG A 28 53.01 11.00 22.22
C ARG A 28 53.30 9.51 22.15
N ASN A 29 52.89 8.75 23.18
CA ASN A 29 53.08 7.31 23.20
C ASN A 29 52.34 6.60 22.05
N ILE A 30 51.14 7.04 21.64
CA ILE A 30 50.41 6.38 20.54
C ILE A 30 50.96 6.72 19.13
N LEU A 31 51.88 7.68 19.02
CA LEU A 31 52.52 8.03 17.75
C LEU A 31 53.61 7.03 17.35
N THR A 32 54.19 6.31 18.32
CA THR A 32 55.18 5.26 18.06
C THR A 32 54.50 3.89 17.92
N PRO A 33 54.99 3.01 17.03
CA PRO A 33 54.47 1.64 16.91
C PRO A 33 54.66 0.77 18.16
N GLU A 34 55.59 1.15 19.04
CA GLU A 34 56.04 0.36 20.20
C GLU A 34 55.13 0.46 21.43
N CYS A 35 54.07 1.26 21.39
CA CYS A 35 53.16 1.46 22.53
C CYS A 35 52.16 0.32 22.81
N GLY A 36 52.28 -0.81 22.09
CA GLY A 36 51.46 -2.00 22.32
C GLY A 36 50.00 -1.91 21.89
N LYS A 37 49.56 -0.83 21.22
CA LYS A 37 48.18 -0.63 20.73
C LYS A 37 48.04 -0.90 19.22
N SER A 38 46.88 -1.41 18.80
CA SER A 38 46.59 -1.66 17.39
C SER A 38 46.60 -0.36 16.57
N ARG A 39 46.87 -0.43 15.25
CA ARG A 39 46.88 0.75 14.37
C ARG A 39 45.57 1.53 14.43
N ARG A 40 44.43 0.83 14.46
CA ARG A 40 43.09 1.41 14.56
C ARG A 40 42.86 2.13 15.89
N ASP A 41 43.30 1.55 17.01
CA ASP A 41 43.14 2.17 18.33
C ASP A 41 44.01 3.42 18.47
N ARG A 42 45.22 3.39 17.91
CA ARG A 42 46.10 4.56 17.85
C ARG A 42 45.49 5.68 17.02
N ALA A 43 44.93 5.34 15.86
CA ALA A 43 44.23 6.31 15.01
C ALA A 43 43.00 6.91 15.71
N HIS A 44 42.20 6.09 16.40
CA HIS A 44 41.03 6.56 17.12
C HIS A 44 41.39 7.52 18.25
N LEU A 45 42.36 7.17 19.09
CA LEU A 45 42.78 8.01 20.22
C LEU A 45 43.40 9.33 19.73
N PHE A 46 44.13 9.28 18.62
CA PHE A 46 44.69 10.47 18.00
C PHE A 46 43.60 11.41 17.47
N MET A 47 42.58 10.89 16.77
CA MET A 47 41.48 11.72 16.27
C MET A 47 40.66 12.37 17.39
N GLN A 48 40.48 11.69 18.53
CA GLN A 48 39.88 12.31 19.71
C GLN A 48 40.68 13.53 20.18
N TYR A 49 42.01 13.41 20.23
CA TYR A 49 42.88 14.54 20.61
C TYR A 49 42.83 15.68 19.59
N VAL A 50 42.89 15.36 18.29
CA VAL A 50 42.79 16.34 17.19
C VAL A 50 41.49 17.14 17.30
N PHE A 51 40.35 16.50 17.52
CA PHE A 51 39.06 17.20 17.58
C PHE A 51 38.80 17.95 18.90
N LEU A 52 39.56 17.66 19.95
CA LEU A 52 39.51 18.39 21.22
C LEU A 52 40.44 19.61 21.24
N ASN A 53 41.38 19.72 20.30
CA ASN A 53 42.40 20.77 20.27
C ASN A 53 42.43 21.50 18.91
N ASP A 54 41.93 22.74 18.88
CA ASP A 54 41.73 23.51 17.64
C ASP A 54 43.02 23.79 16.86
N GLU A 55 44.14 24.00 17.56
CA GLU A 55 45.43 24.22 16.90
C GLU A 55 45.90 22.95 16.20
N VAL A 56 45.74 21.80 16.87
CA VAL A 56 46.09 20.48 16.32
C VAL A 56 45.15 20.11 15.17
N LEU A 57 43.86 20.43 15.27
CA LEU A 57 42.89 20.26 14.19
C LEU A 57 43.28 21.01 12.92
N ARG A 58 43.67 22.28 13.04
CA ARG A 58 44.14 23.06 11.88
C ARG A 58 45.43 22.49 11.29
N SER A 59 46.33 22.00 12.13
CA SER A 59 47.55 21.33 11.66
C SER A 59 47.20 20.03 10.90
N PHE A 60 46.25 19.25 11.40
CA PHE A 60 45.75 18.02 10.77
C PHE A 60 45.10 18.30 9.42
N GLU A 61 44.22 19.31 9.34
CA GLU A 61 43.59 19.76 8.09
C GLU A 61 44.64 20.19 7.05
N ASN A 62 45.71 20.88 7.48
CA ASN A 62 46.80 21.29 6.59
C ASN A 62 47.62 20.09 6.08
N VAL A 63 47.93 19.13 6.94
CA VAL A 63 48.66 17.91 6.53
C VAL A 63 47.83 17.14 5.51
N LEU A 64 46.53 16.96 5.78
CA LEU A 64 45.60 16.32 4.85
C LEU A 64 45.46 17.08 3.53
N ALA A 65 45.50 18.41 3.53
CA ALA A 65 45.46 19.21 2.30
C ALA A 65 46.74 19.08 1.46
N THR A 66 47.88 18.74 2.06
CA THR A 66 49.17 18.57 1.37
C THR A 66 49.43 17.14 0.88
N THR A 67 48.83 16.14 1.50
CA THR A 67 48.74 14.78 0.95
C THR A 67 47.53 14.74 0.02
N ASN A 68 47.69 14.43 -1.27
CA ASN A 68 46.68 14.58 -2.34
C ASN A 68 45.35 13.76 -2.20
N HIS A 69 44.91 13.41 -1.00
CA HIS A 69 43.69 12.69 -0.71
C HIS A 69 42.97 13.33 0.49
N VAL A 70 41.77 13.85 0.21
CA VAL A 70 40.71 14.28 1.15
C VAL A 70 40.89 15.65 1.83
N VAL A 71 40.04 16.62 1.44
CA VAL A 71 39.82 17.88 2.17
C VAL A 71 38.75 17.68 3.24
N LEU A 72 39.14 17.60 4.51
CA LEU A 72 38.20 17.71 5.65
C LEU A 72 37.98 19.19 5.99
N LYS A 73 36.72 19.60 6.19
CA LYS A 73 36.39 20.95 6.67
C LYS A 73 35.46 20.86 7.87
N VAL A 74 35.96 21.21 9.07
CA VAL A 74 35.13 21.20 10.28
C VAL A 74 34.18 22.40 10.31
N LYS A 75 32.87 22.14 10.34
CA LYS A 75 31.85 23.19 10.51
C LYS A 75 31.47 23.34 11.99
N LYS A 76 32.23 24.22 12.65
CA LYS A 76 31.98 24.92 13.92
C LYS A 76 32.06 24.08 15.21
N LYS A 77 32.78 24.63 16.20
CA LYS A 77 32.88 24.13 17.57
C LYS A 77 31.58 24.41 18.32
N CYS A 78 31.16 23.51 19.21
CA CYS A 78 30.11 23.79 20.18
C CYS A 78 30.72 24.67 21.28
N ASP A 79 30.32 25.94 21.34
CA ASP A 79 30.89 26.92 22.28
C ASP A 79 30.47 26.65 23.76
N ASP A 80 29.58 25.68 24.01
CA ASP A 80 29.00 25.44 25.35
C ASP A 80 29.56 24.21 26.10
N CYS A 81 30.56 23.51 25.57
CA CYS A 81 31.15 22.35 26.27
C CYS A 81 32.48 22.73 26.93
N LYS A 82 32.44 23.25 28.16
CA LYS A 82 33.58 23.09 29.08
C LYS A 82 33.46 21.73 29.78
N PRO A 83 34.32 20.74 29.48
CA PRO A 83 34.30 19.48 30.21
C PRO A 83 34.65 19.76 31.68
N ARG A 84 33.75 19.42 32.61
CA ARG A 84 33.97 19.63 34.05
C ARG A 84 34.88 18.57 34.69
N SER A 85 35.22 17.49 33.99
CA SER A 85 36.29 16.57 34.40
C SER A 85 36.69 15.63 33.25
N SER A 86 37.85 14.99 33.40
CA SER A 86 38.50 14.10 32.43
C SER A 86 37.83 12.73 32.20
N LYS A 87 36.54 12.56 32.51
CA LYS A 87 35.85 11.25 32.47
C LYS A 87 34.55 11.18 31.66
N GLU A 88 34.18 12.19 30.88
CA GLU A 88 33.02 12.12 29.99
C GLU A 88 33.48 12.11 28.52
N ALA A 89 33.29 10.98 27.84
CA ALA A 89 33.71 10.77 26.45
C ALA A 89 32.51 10.87 25.50
N SER A 90 32.59 11.78 24.52
CA SER A 90 31.66 11.91 23.40
C SER A 90 32.12 11.07 22.20
N TYR A 91 31.21 10.30 21.60
CA TYR A 91 31.47 9.55 20.36
C TYR A 91 31.07 10.37 19.12
N PHE A 92 31.90 10.30 18.06
CA PHE A 92 31.68 10.90 16.74
C PHE A 92 31.61 9.80 15.68
N GLU A 93 30.62 9.82 14.78
CA GLU A 93 30.59 8.94 13.60
C GLU A 93 30.70 9.77 12.32
N THR A 94 31.67 9.43 11.46
CA THR A 94 31.89 10.03 10.13
C THR A 94 31.73 8.95 9.05
N SER A 95 31.10 9.29 7.95
CA SER A 95 31.12 8.49 6.71
C SER A 95 31.73 9.32 5.58
N LEU A 96 32.59 8.67 4.79
CA LEU A 96 33.19 9.22 3.58
C LEU A 96 32.67 8.48 2.37
N VAL A 97 32.33 9.21 1.31
CA VAL A 97 32.15 8.66 -0.04
C VAL A 97 32.90 9.60 -0.98
N GLU A 98 33.83 9.04 -1.76
CA GLU A 98 34.49 9.73 -2.87
C GLU A 98 33.66 9.50 -4.13
N ASP A 99 33.11 10.58 -4.71
CA ASP A 99 32.99 10.70 -6.16
C ASP A 99 33.02 12.18 -6.54
N THR A 100 33.58 12.47 -7.70
CA THR A 100 33.97 13.81 -8.15
C THR A 100 32.77 14.78 -8.23
N ASP A 101 32.98 15.98 -7.67
CA ASP A 101 32.20 17.22 -7.79
C ASP A 101 31.08 17.56 -6.78
N MET A 102 30.80 16.76 -5.73
CA MET A 102 30.13 17.30 -4.52
C MET A 102 30.48 16.52 -3.24
N VAL A 103 30.83 17.25 -2.16
CA VAL A 103 31.15 16.66 -0.83
C VAL A 103 30.00 16.89 0.15
N HIS A 104 29.39 15.82 0.64
CA HIS A 104 28.49 15.82 1.80
C HIS A 104 29.23 15.32 3.05
N CYS A 105 29.26 16.13 4.12
CA CYS A 105 29.69 15.69 5.45
C CYS A 105 28.53 15.75 6.44
N SER A 106 28.32 14.66 7.19
CA SER A 106 27.43 14.63 8.36
C SER A 106 28.18 14.11 9.58
N PHE A 107 27.93 14.72 10.74
CA PHE A 107 28.52 14.34 12.03
C PHE A 107 27.40 14.01 13.03
N THR A 108 27.59 12.95 13.82
CA THR A 108 26.71 12.57 14.92
C THR A 108 27.50 12.61 16.23
N VAL A 109 26.98 13.25 17.28
CA VAL A 109 27.60 13.29 18.62
C VAL A 109 26.70 12.57 19.62
N ARG A 110 27.27 11.65 20.41
CA ARG A 110 26.61 10.98 21.55
C ARG A 110 27.12 11.55 22.87
N ILE A 111 26.20 11.83 23.81
CA ILE A 111 26.51 12.20 25.19
C ILE A 111 25.79 11.20 26.10
N GLU A 112 26.53 10.52 26.98
CA GLU A 112 25.94 9.73 28.06
C GLU A 112 25.77 10.61 29.30
N ALA A 113 24.53 10.94 29.61
CA ALA A 113 24.14 11.40 30.95
C ALA A 113 23.02 10.48 31.46
N ASP A 114 23.12 10.15 32.73
CA ASP A 114 22.36 9.17 33.50
C ASP A 114 20.92 8.88 33.00
N LYS A 115 20.68 7.60 32.66
CA LYS A 115 19.40 6.89 32.56
C LYS A 115 18.16 7.69 32.09
N SER A 116 18.19 8.22 30.87
CA SER A 116 17.01 8.28 29.98
C SER A 116 17.43 8.57 28.54
N LEU A 117 17.09 7.69 27.60
CA LEU A 117 17.45 7.81 26.19
C LEU A 117 16.54 8.83 25.50
N SER A 118 17.12 9.92 24.99
CA SER A 118 16.46 10.77 23.99
C SER A 118 17.42 11.09 22.85
N VAL A 119 17.01 10.71 21.63
CA VAL A 119 17.75 10.95 20.37
C VAL A 119 17.13 12.16 19.70
N ILE A 120 17.89 13.23 19.48
CA ILE A 120 17.43 14.40 18.72
C ILE A 120 18.26 14.51 17.44
N SER A 121 17.59 14.39 16.29
CA SER A 121 18.16 14.60 14.95
C SER A 121 17.68 15.94 14.41
N LEU A 122 18.58 16.84 14.03
CA LEU A 122 18.24 18.10 13.37
C LEU A 122 18.93 18.19 12.01
N LYS A 123 18.13 18.33 10.94
CA LYS A 123 18.60 18.58 9.57
C LYS A 123 18.19 19.99 9.14
N LYS A 124 19.12 20.76 8.56
CA LYS A 124 18.81 22.04 7.90
C LYS A 124 19.39 22.08 6.49
N LYS A 125 18.54 22.37 5.49
CA LYS A 125 18.91 22.60 4.08
C LYS A 125 19.33 24.06 3.88
N LYS A 126 20.34 24.32 3.06
CA LYS A 126 20.56 25.63 2.43
C LYS A 126 21.06 25.39 1.00
N GLU A 127 20.30 25.87 0.01
CA GLU A 127 20.69 25.93 -1.40
C GLU A 127 21.51 27.21 -1.65
N VAL A 128 22.53 27.11 -2.49
CA VAL A 128 23.17 28.26 -3.14
C VAL A 128 23.29 27.92 -4.62
N PHE A 129 22.65 28.71 -5.47
CA PHE A 129 22.82 28.71 -6.91
C PHE A 129 23.99 29.63 -7.27
N GLU A 130 24.84 29.22 -8.23
CA GLU A 130 25.60 30.17 -9.06
C GLU A 130 25.47 29.77 -10.53
N GLU A 131 24.98 30.72 -11.34
CA GLU A 131 25.05 30.71 -12.80
C GLU A 131 26.46 31.08 -13.27
N LYS A 132 26.94 30.49 -14.38
CA LYS A 132 27.78 31.21 -15.36
C LYS A 132 27.91 30.51 -16.72
N TYR A 133 27.36 31.21 -17.72
CA TYR A 133 27.70 31.37 -19.14
C TYR A 133 28.76 30.46 -19.81
N VAL A 134 28.32 29.88 -20.94
CA VAL A 134 29.14 29.28 -22.00
C VAL A 134 29.58 30.37 -23.00
N LYS A 135 30.86 30.35 -23.41
CA LYS A 135 31.31 30.91 -24.70
C LYS A 135 32.13 29.85 -25.44
N THR A 136 31.78 29.68 -26.71
CA THR A 136 32.37 28.78 -27.69
C THR A 136 33.75 29.26 -28.16
N ASP A 137 34.60 28.33 -28.59
CA ASP A 137 35.13 28.27 -29.97
C ASP A 137 36.01 27.01 -30.18
N ARG A 138 35.79 26.30 -31.30
CA ARG A 138 36.56 25.13 -31.78
C ARG A 138 37.70 25.61 -32.74
N PRO A 139 38.56 24.76 -33.36
CA PRO A 139 38.84 23.31 -33.22
C PRO A 139 40.36 22.95 -33.19
N PHE A 140 40.76 21.71 -32.88
CA PHE A 140 41.86 21.02 -33.58
C PHE A 140 41.87 19.50 -33.31
N TYR A 141 41.96 18.69 -34.37
CA TYR A 141 41.92 17.23 -34.34
C TYR A 141 43.29 16.62 -34.01
N ARG A 142 43.34 15.63 -33.11
CA ARG A 142 44.34 14.56 -33.12
C ARG A 142 43.76 13.29 -32.51
N ARG A 143 43.65 12.23 -33.33
CA ARG A 143 43.30 10.86 -32.90
C ARG A 143 44.39 10.35 -31.96
N LEU A 144 44.01 10.00 -30.74
CA LEU A 144 44.78 9.13 -29.83
C LEU A 144 43.97 7.84 -29.60
N PRO A 145 44.64 6.71 -29.28
CA PRO A 145 44.07 5.37 -29.34
C PRO A 145 43.02 5.14 -28.25
N SER A 146 42.04 4.30 -28.56
CA SER A 146 40.93 3.82 -27.73
C SER A 146 41.20 3.80 -26.22
N GLU A 147 40.55 4.70 -25.48
CA GLU A 147 40.34 4.56 -24.04
C GLU A 147 39.43 3.36 -23.74
N PRO A 148 39.66 2.67 -22.62
CA PRO A 148 38.81 1.57 -22.18
C PRO A 148 37.40 2.10 -21.93
N TYR A 149 36.42 1.35 -22.42
CA TYR A 149 34.99 1.56 -22.19
C TYR A 149 34.71 1.70 -20.69
N ILE A 150 34.63 2.95 -20.21
CA ILE A 150 34.07 3.27 -18.90
C ILE A 150 32.58 3.00 -19.02
N GLN A 151 32.14 1.93 -18.36
CA GLN A 151 30.72 1.64 -18.20
C GLN A 151 30.14 2.79 -17.38
N GLU A 152 29.38 3.69 -18.01
CA GLU A 152 28.63 4.73 -17.31
C GLU A 152 27.89 4.07 -16.13
N LEU A 153 28.17 4.56 -14.91
CA LEU A 153 27.35 4.27 -13.73
C LEU A 153 25.95 4.81 -14.02
N THR A 154 25.11 3.97 -14.63
CA THR A 154 23.74 4.33 -14.93
C THR A 154 23.02 4.63 -13.63
N ASP A 155 22.45 5.83 -13.53
CA ASP A 155 21.42 6.19 -12.55
C ASP A 155 20.49 4.98 -12.32
N PRO A 156 20.25 4.53 -11.07
CA PRO A 156 19.51 3.31 -10.81
C PRO A 156 18.20 3.32 -11.58
N THR A 157 17.97 2.29 -12.40
CA THR A 157 16.84 2.27 -13.33
C THR A 157 15.53 2.28 -12.53
N PRO A 158 14.57 3.18 -12.83
CA PRO A 158 13.28 3.23 -12.14
C PRO A 158 12.55 1.89 -12.13
N ILE A 159 12.06 1.51 -10.95
CA ILE A 159 11.29 0.28 -10.73
C ILE A 159 9.85 0.65 -10.42
N ILE A 160 8.92 -0.04 -11.05
CA ILE A 160 7.51 -0.04 -10.67
C ILE A 160 7.25 -1.34 -9.92
N ALA A 161 6.77 -1.20 -8.68
CA ALA A 161 6.39 -2.32 -7.83
C ALA A 161 4.91 -2.22 -7.48
N ALA A 162 4.19 -3.33 -7.58
CA ALA A 162 2.79 -3.41 -7.20
C ALA A 162 2.62 -4.39 -6.03
N ILE A 163 1.75 -4.03 -5.09
CA ILE A 163 1.23 -4.91 -4.06
C ILE A 163 -0.26 -5.06 -4.31
N ASP A 164 -0.67 -6.30 -4.56
CA ASP A 164 -2.07 -6.68 -4.53
C ASP A 164 -2.38 -7.15 -3.12
N PHE A 165 -3.03 -6.27 -2.34
CA PHE A 165 -3.42 -6.53 -0.96
C PHE A 165 -4.82 -7.13 -0.94
N GLY A 166 -4.96 -8.44 -1.15
CA GLY A 166 -6.27 -9.09 -1.27
C GLY A 166 -6.88 -9.49 0.07
N THR A 167 -8.18 -9.83 0.08
CA THR A 167 -8.90 -10.26 1.28
C THR A 167 -8.42 -11.61 1.81
N THR A 168 -8.17 -12.56 0.90
CA THR A 168 -7.78 -13.92 1.26
C THR A 168 -6.30 -14.14 0.98
N TYR A 169 -5.78 -13.58 -0.11
CA TYR A 169 -4.39 -13.73 -0.53
C TYR A 169 -3.84 -12.40 -1.04
N SER A 170 -2.60 -12.11 -0.65
CA SER A 170 -1.84 -10.94 -1.08
C SER A 170 -0.59 -11.35 -1.84
N GLY A 171 -0.12 -10.50 -2.74
CA GLY A 171 1.10 -10.73 -3.50
C GLY A 171 1.74 -9.44 -3.97
N PHE A 172 2.95 -9.55 -4.50
CA PHE A 172 3.64 -8.43 -5.10
C PHE A 172 4.35 -8.82 -6.38
N ALA A 173 4.53 -7.85 -7.25
CA ALA A 173 5.25 -7.99 -8.51
C ALA A 173 5.96 -6.67 -8.84
N PHE A 174 7.00 -6.74 -9.66
CA PHE A 174 7.69 -5.54 -10.12
C PHE A 174 8.29 -5.70 -11.51
N SER A 175 8.59 -4.58 -12.15
CA SER A 175 9.40 -4.55 -13.37
C SER A 175 10.17 -3.23 -13.49
N GLN A 176 11.23 -3.25 -14.28
CA GLN A 176 12.00 -2.05 -14.60
C GLN A 176 11.30 -1.24 -15.68
N LYS A 177 11.37 0.10 -15.62
CA LYS A 177 10.76 1.00 -16.61
C LYS A 177 11.21 0.70 -18.06
N LYS A 178 12.48 0.32 -18.25
CA LYS A 178 13.05 -0.07 -19.55
C LYS A 178 12.62 -1.47 -20.04
N LYS A 179 11.98 -2.29 -19.20
CA LYS A 179 11.57 -3.67 -19.47
C LYS A 179 10.17 -3.96 -18.93
N HIS A 180 9.21 -3.09 -19.23
CA HIS A 180 7.86 -3.10 -18.66
C HIS A 180 7.11 -4.44 -18.86
N ALA A 181 7.34 -5.15 -19.98
CA ALA A 181 6.73 -6.46 -20.26
C ALA A 181 7.28 -7.61 -19.38
N LYS A 182 8.48 -7.45 -18.80
CA LYS A 182 9.09 -8.49 -17.95
C LYS A 182 8.70 -8.30 -16.49
N ILE A 183 7.46 -8.67 -16.17
CA ILE A 183 6.92 -8.62 -14.81
C ILE A 183 7.47 -9.80 -13.99
N ILE A 184 8.14 -9.49 -12.89
CA ILE A 184 8.66 -10.46 -11.93
C ILE A 184 7.67 -10.58 -10.78
N THR A 185 7.11 -11.78 -10.60
CA THR A 185 6.18 -12.10 -9.50
C THR A 185 6.85 -13.03 -8.49
N LYS A 186 6.64 -12.79 -7.19
CA LYS A 186 7.15 -13.69 -6.14
C LYS A 186 6.42 -15.03 -6.20
N LYS A 187 7.20 -16.11 -6.09
CA LYS A 187 6.70 -17.46 -5.81
C LYS A 187 6.81 -17.73 -4.31
N TRP A 188 5.71 -18.18 -3.73
CA TRP A 188 5.57 -18.59 -2.35
C TRP A 188 5.45 -20.11 -2.28
N HIS A 189 6.00 -20.68 -1.23
CA HIS A 189 5.93 -22.11 -0.96
C HIS A 189 5.08 -22.29 0.30
N SER A 190 4.09 -23.16 0.22
CA SER A 190 3.37 -23.65 1.40
C SER A 190 4.07 -24.90 1.91
N SER A 191 4.21 -25.05 3.23
CA SER A 191 4.60 -26.33 3.84
C SER A 191 3.51 -27.41 3.69
N ILE A 192 2.24 -27.01 3.56
CA ILE A 192 1.08 -27.89 3.40
C ILE A 192 0.93 -28.22 1.90
N GLY A 193 1.67 -29.24 1.48
CA GLY A 193 1.68 -29.72 0.10
C GLY A 193 2.86 -29.15 -0.71
N SER A 194 3.99 -29.85 -0.62
CA SER A 194 5.27 -29.57 -1.29
C SER A 194 5.24 -29.43 -2.82
N ALA A 195 4.06 -29.49 -3.46
CA ALA A 195 3.88 -29.53 -4.90
C ALA A 195 3.22 -28.27 -5.51
N LEU A 196 2.66 -27.34 -4.72
CA LEU A 196 1.93 -26.18 -5.27
C LEU A 196 2.66 -24.87 -5.01
N GLN A 197 3.39 -24.39 -6.03
CA GLN A 197 3.92 -23.03 -6.07
C GLN A 197 2.73 -22.05 -6.19
N SER A 198 2.61 -21.11 -5.25
CA SER A 198 1.60 -20.05 -5.31
C SER A 198 2.28 -18.71 -5.63
N PHE A 199 1.64 -17.86 -6.42
CA PHE A 199 2.13 -16.50 -6.69
C PHE A 199 1.62 -15.46 -5.69
N LYS A 200 0.79 -15.88 -4.74
CA LYS A 200 0.30 -15.09 -3.61
C LYS A 200 0.41 -15.88 -2.30
N THR A 201 0.41 -15.19 -1.18
CA THR A 201 0.44 -15.75 0.17
C THR A 201 -0.83 -15.37 0.92
N PRO A 202 -1.32 -16.16 1.89
CA PRO A 202 -2.50 -15.80 2.66
C PRO A 202 -2.41 -14.39 3.26
N THR A 203 -3.52 -13.68 3.34
CA THR A 203 -3.60 -12.39 4.06
C THR A 203 -3.82 -12.66 5.53
N SER A 204 -2.78 -13.20 6.16
CA SER A 204 -2.76 -13.68 7.55
C SER A 204 -1.53 -13.09 8.24
N ILE A 205 -1.68 -12.50 9.41
CA ILE A 205 -0.58 -11.92 10.19
C ILE A 205 -0.57 -12.51 11.60
N LEU A 206 0.64 -12.81 12.09
CA LEU A 206 0.88 -13.28 13.44
C LEU A 206 1.71 -12.24 14.21
N LEU A 207 1.23 -11.84 15.38
CA LEU A 207 1.92 -10.95 16.30
C LEU A 207 2.23 -11.65 17.61
N GLN A 208 3.36 -11.28 18.19
CA GLN A 208 3.75 -11.68 19.54
C GLN A 208 2.77 -11.12 20.60
N PRO A 209 2.81 -11.62 21.85
CA PRO A 209 1.91 -11.15 22.91
C PRO A 209 2.00 -9.66 23.23
N ASP A 210 3.16 -9.05 22.98
CA ASP A 210 3.39 -7.60 23.10
C ASP A 210 2.90 -6.80 21.89
N GLY A 211 2.32 -7.48 20.88
CA GLY A 211 1.82 -6.87 19.66
C GLY A 211 2.88 -6.58 18.61
N ILE A 212 4.12 -7.05 18.80
CA ILE A 212 5.19 -6.92 17.81
C ILE A 212 4.98 -7.91 16.65
N PHE A 213 5.22 -7.45 15.43
CA PHE A 213 5.20 -8.29 14.23
C PHE A 213 6.09 -9.53 14.40
N HIS A 214 5.55 -10.71 14.10
CA HIS A 214 6.33 -11.94 13.99
C HIS A 214 6.45 -12.40 12.54
N SER A 215 5.33 -12.74 11.91
CA SER A 215 5.31 -13.30 10.55
C SER A 215 4.01 -12.95 9.81
N PHE A 216 4.03 -13.15 8.50
CA PHE A 216 2.89 -12.91 7.60
C PHE A 216 2.78 -14.04 6.57
N GLY A 217 1.57 -14.30 6.09
CA GLY A 217 1.31 -15.30 5.06
C GLY A 217 1.45 -16.74 5.56
N TYR A 218 1.93 -17.64 4.70
CA TYR A 218 2.11 -19.06 5.05
C TYR A 218 2.92 -19.25 6.34
N GLU A 219 3.98 -18.46 6.56
CA GLU A 219 4.78 -18.52 7.79
C GLU A 219 3.98 -18.15 9.05
N ALA A 220 3.01 -17.22 8.94
CA ALA A 220 2.11 -16.90 10.05
C ALA A 220 1.17 -18.07 10.35
N GLU A 221 0.60 -18.70 9.33
CA GLU A 221 -0.31 -19.84 9.51
C GLU A 221 0.43 -21.05 10.09
N GLU A 222 1.63 -21.36 9.58
CA GLU A 222 2.49 -22.46 10.06
C GLU A 222 2.94 -22.24 11.50
N LYS A 223 3.40 -21.03 11.83
CA LYS A 223 3.85 -20.71 13.18
C LYS A 223 2.70 -20.75 14.18
N TYR A 224 1.52 -20.26 13.78
CA TYR A 224 0.34 -20.33 14.63
C TYR A 224 -0.04 -21.78 14.93
N ASP A 225 -0.05 -22.66 13.93
CA ASP A 225 -0.34 -24.09 14.12
C ASP A 225 0.67 -24.75 15.09
N LEU A 226 1.97 -24.47 14.94
CA LEU A 226 3.00 -24.95 15.86
C LEU A 226 2.81 -24.45 17.30
N LEU A 227 2.47 -23.16 17.48
CA LEU A 227 2.19 -22.58 18.79
C LEU A 227 0.95 -23.21 19.43
N SER A 228 -0.02 -23.61 18.63
CA SER A 228 -1.25 -24.22 19.11
C SER A 228 -1.04 -25.65 19.59
N ASN A 229 -0.23 -26.44 18.87
CA ASN A 229 0.18 -27.77 19.32
C ASN A 229 0.89 -27.73 20.70
N GLY A 230 1.55 -26.61 21.03
CA GLY A 230 2.18 -26.37 22.33
C GLY A 230 1.31 -25.62 23.37
N GLY A 231 0.09 -25.19 23.02
CA GLY A 231 -0.81 -24.42 23.89
C GLY A 231 -0.50 -22.93 24.06
N ASP A 232 0.60 -22.43 23.49
CA ASP A 232 1.08 -21.04 23.66
C ASP A 232 0.36 -20.00 22.79
N HIS A 233 -0.34 -20.44 21.73
CA HIS A 233 -1.03 -19.59 20.75
C HIS A 233 -2.02 -18.58 21.35
N THR A 234 -2.63 -18.89 22.49
CA THR A 234 -3.63 -18.03 23.15
C THR A 234 -3.08 -16.65 23.54
N ARG A 235 -1.76 -16.54 23.74
CA ARG A 235 -1.08 -15.28 24.06
C ARG A 235 -0.79 -14.42 22.82
N TRP A 236 -0.81 -15.00 21.62
CA TRP A 236 -0.38 -14.38 20.35
C TRP A 236 -1.55 -13.89 19.51
N TYR A 237 -1.44 -12.76 18.83
CA TYR A 237 -2.53 -12.28 17.98
C TYR A 237 -2.42 -12.89 16.59
N PHE A 238 -3.45 -13.59 16.14
CA PHE A 238 -3.50 -14.13 14.77
C PHE A 238 -4.71 -13.58 14.03
N CYS A 239 -4.46 -12.71 13.06
CA CYS A 239 -5.51 -12.00 12.33
C CYS A 239 -5.58 -12.48 10.88
N ARG A 240 -6.80 -12.77 10.39
CA ARG A 240 -7.07 -13.21 9.01
C ARG A 240 -8.27 -12.46 8.44
N HIS A 241 -8.36 -12.36 7.12
CA HIS A 241 -9.50 -11.76 6.41
C HIS A 241 -9.87 -10.32 6.85
N PHE A 242 -8.96 -9.65 7.55
CA PHE A 242 -9.17 -8.34 8.16
C PHE A 242 -9.35 -7.21 7.14
N LYS A 243 -9.02 -7.43 5.84
CA LYS A 243 -9.36 -6.50 4.74
C LYS A 243 -10.85 -6.21 4.66
N MET A 244 -11.70 -7.18 5.02
CA MET A 244 -13.17 -7.00 4.97
C MET A 244 -13.67 -5.93 5.93
N GLU A 245 -12.92 -5.62 7.01
CA GLU A 245 -13.32 -4.55 7.93
C GLU A 245 -13.47 -3.22 7.18
N LEU A 246 -12.54 -2.90 6.27
CA LEU A 246 -12.59 -1.67 5.49
C LEU A 246 -13.77 -1.59 4.52
N HIS A 247 -14.41 -2.72 4.21
CA HIS A 247 -15.61 -2.78 3.37
C HIS A 247 -16.90 -2.75 4.20
N LEU A 248 -16.91 -3.39 5.37
CA LEU A 248 -18.10 -3.58 6.19
C LEU A 248 -18.33 -2.46 7.21
N SER A 249 -17.28 -1.72 7.60
CA SER A 249 -17.45 -0.61 8.53
C SER A 249 -18.21 0.56 7.88
N GLU A 250 -19.39 0.89 8.41
CA GLU A 250 -20.13 2.10 7.99
C GLU A 250 -19.35 3.39 8.31
N ILE A 251 -18.63 3.39 9.43
CA ILE A 251 -17.78 4.50 9.88
C ILE A 251 -16.38 3.95 10.16
N LEU A 252 -15.45 4.24 9.26
CA LEU A 252 -14.04 3.87 9.41
C LEU A 252 -13.25 5.02 10.04
N LYS A 253 -12.49 4.71 11.10
CA LYS A 253 -11.67 5.68 11.83
C LYS A 253 -10.24 5.19 11.98
N ARG A 254 -9.34 6.07 12.41
CA ARG A 254 -7.94 5.70 12.67
C ARG A 254 -7.78 4.73 13.84
N ASP A 255 -8.69 4.81 14.81
CA ASP A 255 -8.74 3.94 15.99
C ASP A 255 -9.65 2.71 15.79
N THR A 256 -10.07 2.42 14.55
CA THR A 256 -10.83 1.19 14.24
C THR A 256 -10.08 -0.04 14.74
N ILE A 257 -10.81 -0.88 15.48
CA ILE A 257 -10.33 -2.12 16.08
C ILE A 257 -10.85 -3.30 15.26
N ILE A 258 -9.98 -4.28 15.03
CA ILE A 258 -10.37 -5.61 14.52
C ILE A 258 -10.16 -6.66 15.59
N GLU A 259 -10.85 -7.78 15.41
CA GLU A 259 -10.68 -8.97 16.24
C GLU A 259 -9.76 -9.97 15.53
N ASP A 260 -8.85 -10.53 16.32
CA ASP A 260 -8.10 -11.71 15.92
C ASP A 260 -9.02 -12.95 15.96
N VAL A 261 -8.50 -14.10 15.57
CA VAL A 261 -9.30 -15.32 15.45
C VAL A 261 -9.87 -15.82 16.78
N LEU A 262 -9.29 -15.41 17.92
CA LEU A 262 -9.77 -15.71 19.27
C LEU A 262 -10.61 -14.58 19.87
N GLY A 263 -10.97 -13.56 19.08
CA GLY A 263 -11.73 -12.39 19.55
C GLY A 263 -10.89 -11.32 20.24
N LYS A 264 -9.55 -11.42 20.23
CA LYS A 264 -8.69 -10.42 20.85
C LYS A 264 -8.62 -9.18 19.98
N LYS A 265 -8.79 -8.03 20.61
CA LYS A 265 -8.86 -6.73 19.96
C LYS A 265 -7.47 -6.20 19.62
N LYS A 266 -7.29 -5.73 18.38
CA LYS A 266 -6.06 -5.08 17.91
C LYS A 266 -6.40 -3.93 16.97
N ALA A 267 -5.60 -2.87 16.97
CA ALA A 267 -5.79 -1.75 16.06
C ALA A 267 -5.63 -2.21 14.61
N ALA A 268 -6.64 -1.93 13.78
CA ALA A 268 -6.60 -2.25 12.36
C ALA A 268 -5.38 -1.58 11.70
N PHE A 269 -5.12 -0.32 12.05
CA PHE A 269 -4.04 0.46 11.45
C PHE A 269 -2.65 -0.20 11.62
N GLU A 270 -2.37 -0.76 12.79
CA GLU A 270 -1.14 -1.52 13.06
C GLU A 270 -1.07 -2.80 12.20
N ILE A 271 -2.18 -3.52 12.09
CA ILE A 271 -2.25 -4.79 11.35
C ILE A 271 -2.00 -4.57 9.86
N PHE A 272 -2.63 -3.56 9.26
CA PHE A 272 -2.42 -3.23 7.85
C PHE A 272 -1.02 -2.67 7.59
N SER A 273 -0.54 -1.73 8.42
CA SER A 273 0.79 -1.13 8.22
C SER A 273 1.92 -2.17 8.35
N MET A 274 1.86 -3.05 9.35
CA MET A 274 2.83 -4.15 9.50
C MET A 274 2.78 -5.14 8.33
N SER A 275 1.58 -5.48 7.84
CA SER A 275 1.39 -6.37 6.69
C SER A 275 1.97 -5.78 5.40
N ILE A 276 1.69 -4.50 5.11
CA ILE A 276 2.22 -3.79 3.94
C ILE A 276 3.74 -3.66 4.05
N LYS A 277 4.26 -3.35 5.25
CA LYS A 277 5.70 -3.25 5.51
C LYS A 277 6.41 -4.57 5.20
N TYR A 278 5.84 -5.70 5.63
CA TYR A 278 6.38 -7.02 5.31
C TYR A 278 6.41 -7.27 3.79
N LEU A 279 5.28 -7.07 3.09
CA LEU A 279 5.20 -7.29 1.64
C LEU A 279 6.18 -6.41 0.87
N LYS A 280 6.32 -5.14 1.27
CA LYS A 280 7.30 -4.20 0.74
C LYS A 280 8.73 -4.70 0.93
N GLN A 281 9.09 -5.13 2.14
CA GLN A 281 10.43 -5.67 2.43
C GLN A 281 10.73 -6.93 1.63
N GLN A 282 9.75 -7.82 1.47
CA GLN A 282 9.90 -9.03 0.63
C GLN A 282 10.09 -8.68 -0.84
N ALA A 283 9.41 -7.65 -1.34
CA ALA A 283 9.61 -7.14 -2.70
C ALA A 283 11.01 -6.54 -2.89
N GLU A 284 11.47 -5.71 -1.96
CA GLU A 284 12.83 -5.16 -1.97
C GLU A 284 13.90 -6.25 -1.89
N ASN A 285 13.69 -7.30 -1.07
CA ASN A 285 14.58 -8.46 -1.00
C ASN A 285 14.64 -9.18 -2.35
N LEU A 286 13.50 -9.46 -2.96
CA LEU A 286 13.46 -10.11 -4.28
C LEU A 286 14.11 -9.23 -5.36
N MET A 287 13.95 -7.91 -5.30
CA MET A 287 14.64 -6.99 -6.20
C MET A 287 16.16 -7.11 -6.07
N ARG A 288 16.69 -7.14 -4.84
CA ARG A 288 18.12 -7.34 -4.57
C ARG A 288 18.60 -8.70 -5.07
N GLU A 289 17.85 -9.78 -4.81
CA GLU A 289 18.14 -11.14 -5.32
C GLU A 289 18.20 -11.19 -6.85
N LYS A 290 17.40 -10.37 -7.54
CA LYS A 290 17.41 -10.24 -9.00
C LYS A 290 18.46 -9.25 -9.53
N GLY A 291 19.34 -8.75 -8.67
CA GLY A 291 20.45 -7.87 -9.04
C GLY A 291 20.04 -6.40 -9.25
N HIS A 292 18.89 -5.97 -8.73
CA HIS A 292 18.47 -4.58 -8.82
C HIS A 292 18.95 -3.77 -7.61
N THR A 293 19.45 -2.57 -7.87
CA THR A 293 19.77 -1.59 -6.83
C THR A 293 18.48 -1.00 -6.25
N VAL A 294 18.22 -1.30 -4.97
CA VAL A 294 17.06 -0.78 -4.23
C VAL A 294 17.43 0.52 -3.54
N VAL A 295 17.05 1.63 -4.15
CA VAL A 295 17.10 2.98 -3.54
C VAL A 295 15.67 3.42 -3.28
N LYS A 296 15.40 3.95 -2.08
CA LYS A 296 14.04 4.34 -1.65
C LYS A 296 13.33 5.24 -2.67
N ASP A 297 14.06 6.17 -3.26
CA ASP A 297 13.52 7.13 -4.24
C ASP A 297 13.47 6.59 -5.67
N ASN A 298 13.91 5.35 -5.91
CA ASN A 298 13.91 4.74 -7.24
C ASN A 298 12.71 3.80 -7.49
N ILE A 299 11.89 3.52 -6.47
CA ILE A 299 10.74 2.64 -6.56
C ILE A 299 9.45 3.46 -6.50
N SER A 300 8.58 3.27 -7.49
CA SER A 300 7.19 3.73 -7.42
C SER A 300 6.29 2.55 -7.06
N TRP A 301 5.53 2.70 -5.99
CA TRP A 301 4.67 1.68 -5.41
C TRP A 301 3.23 1.88 -5.84
N ILE A 302 2.63 0.82 -6.32
CA ILE A 302 1.21 0.71 -6.64
C ILE A 302 0.59 -0.23 -5.60
N ILE A 303 -0.49 0.19 -4.95
CA ILE A 303 -1.27 -0.70 -4.08
C ILE A 303 -2.68 -0.78 -4.66
N THR A 304 -3.18 -1.99 -4.88
CA THR A 304 -4.52 -2.17 -5.43
C THR A 304 -5.59 -2.11 -4.34
N VAL A 305 -6.73 -1.52 -4.67
CA VAL A 305 -7.90 -1.42 -3.81
C VAL A 305 -9.19 -1.69 -4.60
N PRO A 306 -10.24 -2.26 -3.98
CA PRO A 306 -11.53 -2.46 -4.63
C PRO A 306 -12.12 -1.15 -5.15
N ALA A 307 -12.82 -1.19 -6.29
CA ALA A 307 -13.41 0.00 -6.88
C ALA A 307 -14.60 0.52 -6.07
N ILE A 308 -15.30 -0.39 -5.38
CA ILE A 308 -16.47 -0.08 -4.53
C ILE A 308 -16.11 0.54 -3.17
N TRP A 309 -14.82 0.68 -2.85
CA TRP A 309 -14.40 1.23 -1.57
C TRP A 309 -14.73 2.72 -1.43
N THR A 310 -15.12 3.09 -0.21
CA THR A 310 -15.31 4.49 0.18
C THR A 310 -13.98 5.25 0.17
N ASP A 311 -14.06 6.58 0.09
CA ASP A 311 -12.89 7.45 0.19
C ASP A 311 -12.12 7.24 1.52
N ALA A 312 -12.84 6.96 2.61
CA ALA A 312 -12.25 6.63 3.92
C ALA A 312 -11.41 5.34 3.85
N ALA A 313 -11.91 4.27 3.24
CA ALA A 313 -11.18 3.01 3.10
C ALA A 313 -9.92 3.16 2.22
N LYS A 314 -10.02 3.92 1.12
CA LYS A 314 -8.86 4.25 0.26
C LYS A 314 -7.81 5.05 1.05
N GLN A 315 -8.24 6.08 1.78
CA GLN A 315 -7.34 6.90 2.59
C GLN A 315 -6.68 6.08 3.72
N PHE A 316 -7.41 5.16 4.35
CA PHE A 316 -6.88 4.26 5.38
C PHE A 316 -5.74 3.41 4.82
N MET A 317 -5.96 2.80 3.65
CA MET A 317 -4.93 2.00 2.98
C MET A 317 -3.69 2.85 2.63
N ARG A 318 -3.88 4.08 2.16
CA ARG A 318 -2.75 5.00 1.92
C ARG A 318 -1.98 5.30 3.20
N GLN A 319 -2.66 5.69 4.28
CA GLN A 319 -1.98 6.01 5.54
C GLN A 319 -1.24 4.80 6.12
N ALA A 320 -1.82 3.60 6.02
CA ALA A 320 -1.16 2.36 6.44
C ALA A 320 0.11 2.06 5.59
N ALA A 321 0.07 2.36 4.30
CA ALA A 321 1.23 2.22 3.42
C ALA A 321 2.33 3.27 3.67
N GLU A 322 1.94 4.50 4.01
CA GLU A 322 2.86 5.55 4.42
C GLU A 322 3.55 5.20 5.75
N GLU A 323 2.81 4.64 6.71
CA GLU A 323 3.35 4.07 7.97
C GLU A 323 4.32 2.90 7.70
N ALA A 324 4.05 2.10 6.67
CA ALA A 324 4.98 1.09 6.13
C ALA A 324 6.21 1.69 5.42
N SER A 325 6.44 3.00 5.58
CA SER A 325 7.57 3.76 5.04
C SER A 325 7.61 3.80 3.51
N ILE A 326 6.46 3.71 2.84
CA ILE A 326 6.32 4.01 1.41
C ILE A 326 6.11 5.52 1.26
N PRO A 327 6.97 6.26 0.52
CA PRO A 327 6.82 7.70 0.38
C PRO A 327 5.50 8.08 -0.32
N SER A 328 4.79 9.08 0.22
CA SER A 328 3.50 9.54 -0.34
C SER A 328 3.60 9.95 -1.81
N ASN A 329 4.69 10.61 -2.20
CA ASN A 329 4.98 11.02 -3.58
C ASN A 329 5.41 9.87 -4.51
N ARG A 330 5.58 8.66 -3.97
CA ARG A 330 5.91 7.42 -4.70
C ARG A 330 4.82 6.36 -4.55
N LEU A 331 3.69 6.70 -3.95
CA LEU A 331 2.58 5.78 -3.70
C LEU A 331 1.36 6.17 -4.53
N THR A 332 0.90 5.27 -5.39
CA THR A 332 -0.35 5.40 -6.12
C THR A 332 -1.28 4.24 -5.74
N LEU A 333 -2.52 4.57 -5.37
CA LEU A 333 -3.56 3.55 -5.25
C LEU A 333 -4.17 3.30 -6.63
N ALA A 334 -4.42 2.05 -6.97
CA ALA A 334 -5.03 1.67 -8.25
C ALA A 334 -6.28 0.82 -8.03
N LEU A 335 -7.34 1.05 -8.81
CA LEU A 335 -8.58 0.30 -8.66
C LEU A 335 -8.43 -1.08 -9.30
N GLU A 336 -8.77 -2.13 -8.57
CA GLU A 336 -8.62 -3.54 -8.95
C GLU A 336 -9.20 -3.87 -10.36
N PRO A 337 -10.47 -3.58 -10.68
CA PRO A 337 -11.02 -3.87 -12.01
C PRO A 337 -10.42 -3.00 -13.13
N GLU A 338 -9.94 -1.79 -12.82
CA GLU A 338 -9.27 -0.94 -13.81
C GLU A 338 -7.92 -1.52 -14.22
N VAL A 339 -7.10 -1.92 -13.24
CA VAL A 339 -5.78 -2.49 -13.55
C VAL A 339 -5.91 -3.85 -14.23
N ALA A 340 -6.93 -4.64 -13.88
CA ALA A 340 -7.25 -5.86 -14.62
C ALA A 340 -7.52 -5.57 -16.10
N SER A 341 -8.27 -4.51 -16.43
CA SER A 341 -8.53 -4.12 -17.83
C SER A 341 -7.25 -3.81 -18.62
N ILE A 342 -6.27 -3.16 -17.97
CA ILE A 342 -4.96 -2.85 -18.56
C ILE A 342 -4.19 -4.13 -18.88
N TYR A 343 -4.23 -5.13 -17.98
CA TYR A 343 -3.59 -6.42 -18.23
C TYR A 343 -4.19 -7.14 -19.44
N ILE A 344 -5.53 -7.17 -19.54
CA ILE A 344 -6.20 -7.79 -20.71
C ILE A 344 -5.83 -7.06 -22.00
N GLY A 345 -5.81 -5.73 -21.98
CA GLY A 345 -5.37 -4.92 -23.12
C GLY A 345 -3.95 -5.29 -23.58
N ALA A 346 -3.02 -5.48 -22.63
CA ALA A 346 -1.65 -5.88 -22.94
C ALA A 346 -1.55 -7.29 -23.54
N LEU A 347 -2.31 -8.28 -23.01
CA LEU A 347 -2.34 -9.64 -23.56
C LEU A 347 -2.82 -9.66 -25.03
N ASN A 348 -3.78 -8.80 -25.38
CA ASN A 348 -4.27 -8.67 -26.75
C ASN A 348 -3.20 -8.12 -27.71
N VAL A 349 -2.31 -7.25 -27.24
CA VAL A 349 -1.22 -6.67 -28.05
C VAL A 349 -0.10 -7.69 -28.28
N GLU A 350 0.35 -8.40 -27.24
CA GLU A 350 1.45 -9.37 -27.35
C GLU A 350 1.13 -10.52 -28.30
N LYS A 351 -0.10 -11.08 -28.23
CA LYS A 351 -0.52 -12.17 -29.12
C LYS A 351 -0.81 -11.72 -30.56
N SER A 352 -1.05 -10.42 -30.79
CA SER A 352 -1.14 -9.86 -32.15
C SER A 352 0.22 -9.81 -32.87
N GLN A 353 1.33 -10.00 -32.15
CA GLN A 353 2.71 -9.97 -32.68
C GLN A 353 3.42 -11.34 -32.64
N GLY A 354 2.75 -12.43 -32.22
CA GLY A 354 3.32 -13.78 -32.12
C GLY A 354 2.59 -14.85 -32.96
N PRO A 355 3.18 -16.06 -33.14
CA PRO A 355 2.50 -17.18 -33.79
C PRO A 355 1.34 -17.69 -32.93
N SER A 356 0.16 -17.85 -33.52
CA SER A 356 -1.08 -18.21 -32.84
C SER A 356 -1.15 -19.71 -32.53
N ASP A 357 -1.03 -20.10 -31.26
CA ASP A 357 -1.21 -21.50 -30.85
C ASP A 357 -1.88 -21.65 -29.46
N SER A 358 -2.74 -20.70 -29.07
CA SER A 358 -3.55 -20.82 -27.83
C SER A 358 -4.99 -20.41 -28.07
N ASP A 359 -5.93 -21.29 -27.72
CA ASP A 359 -7.40 -21.22 -27.86
C ASP A 359 -8.09 -20.12 -27.01
N VAL A 360 -7.40 -19.02 -26.69
CA VAL A 360 -8.03 -17.87 -26.06
C VAL A 360 -8.57 -16.97 -27.17
N THR A 361 -9.90 -16.88 -27.29
CA THR A 361 -10.60 -16.03 -28.26
C THR A 361 -10.16 -14.58 -28.09
N LEU A 362 -9.23 -14.13 -28.94
CA LEU A 362 -8.70 -12.77 -28.96
C LEU A 362 -9.83 -11.78 -29.26
N VAL A 363 -10.07 -10.81 -28.39
CA VAL A 363 -10.88 -9.64 -28.76
C VAL A 363 -9.94 -8.50 -29.09
N LYS A 364 -9.77 -8.22 -30.39
CA LYS A 364 -9.30 -6.90 -30.83
C LYS A 364 -10.38 -5.89 -30.46
N SER A 365 -10.26 -5.28 -29.28
CA SER A 365 -11.18 -4.23 -28.86
C SER A 365 -10.89 -2.97 -29.67
N ALA A 366 -11.68 -2.77 -30.73
CA ALA A 366 -11.65 -1.54 -31.49
C ALA A 366 -12.04 -0.36 -30.58
N PRO A 367 -11.53 0.86 -30.82
CA PRO A 367 -12.02 2.04 -30.13
C PRO A 367 -13.56 2.13 -30.19
N GLY A 368 -14.18 2.44 -29.05
CA GLY A 368 -15.64 2.42 -28.86
C GLY A 368 -16.21 1.08 -28.37
N SER A 369 -15.41 0.00 -28.35
CA SER A 369 -15.86 -1.29 -27.81
C SER A 369 -16.04 -1.18 -26.29
N ARG A 370 -17.21 -1.59 -25.79
CA ARG A 370 -17.49 -1.63 -24.36
C ARG A 370 -17.36 -3.04 -23.82
N PHE A 371 -16.82 -3.19 -22.63
CA PHE A 371 -16.66 -4.48 -21.99
C PHE A 371 -16.83 -4.36 -20.48
N MET A 372 -17.26 -5.45 -19.87
CA MET A 372 -17.41 -5.54 -18.42
C MET A 372 -16.20 -6.29 -17.84
N VAL A 373 -15.61 -5.76 -16.78
CA VAL A 373 -14.64 -6.49 -15.95
C VAL A 373 -15.36 -6.92 -14.68
N VAL A 374 -15.31 -8.21 -14.37
CA VAL A 374 -15.87 -8.83 -13.17
C VAL A 374 -14.69 -9.43 -12.40
N ASP A 375 -14.19 -8.72 -11.40
CA ASP A 375 -13.15 -9.22 -10.50
C ASP A 375 -13.78 -10.00 -9.36
N ILE A 376 -13.61 -11.33 -9.41
CA ILE A 376 -14.18 -12.28 -8.46
C ILE A 376 -13.07 -12.71 -7.49
N GLY A 377 -12.91 -11.89 -6.47
CA GLY A 377 -11.91 -12.07 -5.43
C GLY A 377 -12.28 -13.16 -4.41
N GLY A 378 -11.46 -13.20 -3.36
CA GLY A 378 -11.70 -14.10 -2.23
C GLY A 378 -12.86 -13.65 -1.32
N GLY A 379 -13.14 -12.35 -1.23
CA GLY A 379 -14.18 -11.81 -0.34
C GLY A 379 -15.09 -10.75 -0.95
N THR A 380 -14.76 -10.20 -2.11
CA THR A 380 -15.60 -9.25 -2.84
C THR A 380 -15.70 -9.64 -4.30
N VAL A 381 -16.79 -9.22 -4.94
CA VAL A 381 -16.87 -9.06 -6.39
C VAL A 381 -16.91 -7.58 -6.70
N ASP A 382 -16.08 -7.16 -7.64
CA ASP A 382 -15.99 -5.79 -8.13
C ASP A 382 -16.26 -5.79 -9.64
N ILE A 383 -17.27 -5.03 -10.07
CA ILE A 383 -17.71 -4.94 -11.46
C ILE A 383 -17.55 -3.51 -11.96
N THR A 384 -16.88 -3.37 -13.10
CA THR A 384 -16.76 -2.09 -13.81
C THR A 384 -16.99 -2.28 -15.30
N VAL A 385 -17.69 -1.33 -15.93
CA VAL A 385 -17.83 -1.28 -17.38
C VAL A 385 -16.89 -0.25 -17.97
N MET A 386 -16.07 -0.70 -18.90
CA MET A 386 -15.05 0.10 -19.57
C MET A 386 -15.36 0.21 -21.06
N GLU A 387 -14.94 1.31 -21.68
CA GLU A 387 -14.89 1.50 -23.13
C GLU A 387 -13.43 1.68 -23.56
N THR A 388 -13.01 0.90 -24.56
CA THR A 388 -11.69 1.04 -25.16
C THR A 388 -11.65 2.32 -25.99
N ALA A 389 -10.65 3.16 -25.75
CA ALA A 389 -10.31 4.33 -26.54
C ALA A 389 -9.08 4.05 -27.43
N ALA A 390 -8.60 5.06 -28.14
CA ALA A 390 -7.37 4.95 -28.92
C ALA A 390 -6.18 4.53 -28.02
N GLU A 391 -5.20 3.84 -28.62
CA GLU A 391 -3.96 3.42 -27.95
C GLU A 391 -4.18 2.51 -26.72
N GLN A 392 -5.25 1.70 -26.71
CA GLN A 392 -5.60 0.80 -25.58
C GLN A 392 -5.75 1.55 -24.24
N ARG A 393 -6.22 2.80 -24.32
CA ARG A 393 -6.68 3.53 -23.14
C ARG A 393 -8.14 3.20 -22.86
N PHE A 394 -8.62 3.52 -21.66
CA PHE A 394 -9.93 3.11 -21.18
C PHE A 394 -10.73 4.25 -20.55
N LYS A 395 -12.04 4.25 -20.79
CA LYS A 395 -13.00 5.14 -20.16
C LYS A 395 -13.96 4.33 -19.32
N GLN A 396 -14.17 4.70 -18.07
CA GLN A 396 -15.22 4.11 -17.25
C GLN A 396 -16.60 4.63 -17.70
N ILE A 397 -17.54 3.71 -17.95
CA ILE A 397 -18.87 4.01 -18.49
C ILE A 397 -19.95 4.01 -17.42
N SER A 398 -19.85 3.14 -16.42
CA SER A 398 -20.78 3.05 -15.29
C SER A 398 -20.08 3.26 -13.96
N LEU A 399 -20.85 3.59 -12.92
CA LEU A 399 -20.36 3.44 -11.55
C LEU A 399 -19.92 1.99 -11.33
N ALA A 400 -18.90 1.82 -10.48
CA ALA A 400 -18.50 0.50 -10.05
C ALA A 400 -19.65 -0.11 -9.22
N SER A 401 -19.95 -1.37 -9.46
CA SER A 401 -20.88 -2.15 -8.64
C SER A 401 -20.14 -3.34 -8.05
N GLY A 402 -20.70 -3.94 -7.01
CA GLY A 402 -20.02 -5.04 -6.34
C GLY A 402 -20.65 -5.38 -5.01
N GLY A 403 -20.05 -6.31 -4.29
CA GLY A 403 -20.56 -6.70 -2.98
C GLY A 403 -19.71 -7.74 -2.27
N PRO A 404 -20.10 -8.07 -1.03
CA PRO A 404 -19.45 -9.08 -0.21
C PRO A 404 -19.84 -10.49 -0.69
N CYS A 405 -19.36 -10.88 -1.87
CA CYS A 405 -19.49 -12.21 -2.45
C CYS A 405 -18.14 -12.67 -3.00
N GLY A 406 -17.88 -13.98 -3.08
CA GLY A 406 -16.57 -14.50 -3.49
C GLY A 406 -16.18 -15.82 -2.85
N GLY A 407 -14.94 -16.25 -3.06
CA GLY A 407 -14.51 -17.61 -2.71
C GLY A 407 -14.63 -17.98 -1.22
N LYS A 408 -14.60 -17.03 -0.28
CA LYS A 408 -14.75 -17.29 1.16
C LYS A 408 -16.16 -17.74 1.55
N TYR A 409 -17.18 -17.35 0.77
CA TYR A 409 -18.57 -17.70 1.06
C TYR A 409 -18.84 -19.18 0.74
N VAL A 410 -18.07 -19.77 -0.17
CA VAL A 410 -18.08 -21.22 -0.39
C VAL A 410 -17.55 -21.94 0.86
N ASN A 411 -16.48 -21.43 1.48
CA ASN A 411 -15.97 -21.98 2.74
C ASN A 411 -17.01 -21.87 3.84
N ALA A 412 -17.69 -20.72 3.95
CA ALA A 412 -18.75 -20.50 4.92
C ALA A 412 -19.92 -21.49 4.72
N ASN A 413 -20.34 -21.75 3.48
CA ASN A 413 -21.37 -22.74 3.18
C ASN A 413 -20.97 -24.16 3.62
N ILE A 414 -19.69 -24.53 3.45
CA ILE A 414 -19.17 -25.83 3.90
C ILE A 414 -19.15 -25.89 5.44
N ILE A 415 -18.67 -24.84 6.11
CA ILE A 415 -18.68 -24.75 7.58
C ILE A 415 -20.10 -24.82 8.14
N GLN A 416 -21.04 -24.07 7.55
CA GLN A 416 -22.45 -24.10 7.95
C GLN A 416 -23.05 -25.48 7.78
N TYR A 417 -22.67 -26.20 6.73
CA TYR A 417 -23.09 -27.57 6.55
C TYR A 417 -22.51 -28.48 7.63
N LEU A 418 -21.22 -28.36 7.94
CA LEU A 418 -20.61 -29.11 9.05
C LEU A 418 -21.29 -28.79 10.38
N ALA A 419 -21.64 -27.53 10.64
CA ALA A 419 -22.42 -27.12 11.81
C ALA A 419 -23.79 -27.80 11.84
N SER A 420 -24.49 -27.87 10.70
CA SER A 420 -25.76 -28.62 10.61
C SER A 420 -25.61 -30.14 10.81
N LEU A 421 -24.41 -30.69 10.60
CA LEU A 421 -24.11 -32.10 10.85
C LEU A 421 -23.83 -32.37 12.34
N VAL A 422 -23.00 -31.54 12.98
CA VAL A 422 -22.58 -31.76 14.38
C VAL A 422 -23.50 -31.08 15.40
N GLY A 423 -24.33 -30.12 14.95
CA GLY A 423 -25.09 -29.20 15.79
C GLY A 423 -24.43 -27.81 15.87
N GLU A 424 -25.20 -26.74 15.71
CA GLU A 424 -24.70 -25.35 15.76
C GLU A 424 -23.97 -25.05 17.08
N ASP A 425 -24.56 -25.43 18.21
CA ASP A 425 -23.97 -25.24 19.54
C ASP A 425 -22.66 -26.03 19.71
N VAL A 426 -22.58 -27.23 19.11
CA VAL A 426 -21.36 -28.05 19.13
C VAL A 426 -20.27 -27.38 18.32
N MET A 427 -20.60 -26.92 17.10
CA MET A 427 -19.65 -26.24 16.22
C MET A 427 -19.16 -24.92 16.82
N GLU A 428 -20.04 -24.12 17.42
CA GLU A 428 -19.66 -22.85 18.04
C GLU A 428 -18.82 -23.08 19.30
N SER A 429 -19.22 -24.02 20.15
CA SER A 429 -18.42 -24.45 21.31
C SER A 429 -17.05 -25.00 20.88
N TYR A 430 -17.00 -25.75 19.77
CA TYR A 430 -15.76 -26.27 19.19
C TYR A 430 -14.88 -25.13 18.69
N ARG A 431 -15.45 -24.18 17.94
CA ARG A 431 -14.73 -23.00 17.44
C ARG A 431 -14.11 -22.22 18.60
N LEU A 432 -14.84 -21.99 19.68
CA LEU A 432 -14.37 -21.23 20.83
C LEU A 432 -13.30 -21.98 21.66
N LYS A 433 -13.47 -23.30 21.87
CA LYS A 433 -12.56 -24.11 22.71
C LYS A 433 -11.35 -24.67 21.95
N ASN A 434 -11.52 -24.93 20.66
CA ASN A 434 -10.57 -25.60 19.78
C ASN A 434 -10.32 -24.77 18.51
N MET A 435 -10.19 -23.44 18.65
CA MET A 435 -10.02 -22.53 17.50
C MET A 435 -8.88 -22.92 16.57
N ASN A 436 -7.80 -23.51 17.11
CA ASN A 436 -6.70 -23.98 16.29
C ASN A 436 -7.13 -25.08 15.33
N ASP A 437 -7.77 -26.12 15.83
CA ASP A 437 -8.17 -27.25 15.00
C ASP A 437 -9.32 -26.84 14.06
N TYR A 438 -10.16 -25.89 14.49
CA TYR A 438 -11.10 -25.21 13.61
C TYR A 438 -10.40 -24.46 12.47
N HIS A 439 -9.20 -23.90 12.69
CA HIS A 439 -8.37 -23.32 11.63
C HIS A 439 -7.75 -24.35 10.71
N VAL A 440 -7.28 -25.48 11.24
CA VAL A 440 -6.81 -26.61 10.42
C VAL A 440 -7.94 -27.08 9.49
N LEU A 441 -9.16 -27.22 10.02
CA LEU A 441 -10.36 -27.51 9.23
C LEU A 441 -10.63 -26.44 8.16
N SER A 442 -10.53 -25.15 8.53
CA SER A 442 -10.74 -24.04 7.60
C SER A 442 -9.73 -24.04 6.44
N ASN A 443 -8.48 -24.39 6.71
CA ASN A 443 -7.43 -24.50 5.71
C ASN A 443 -7.62 -25.73 4.81
N GLU A 444 -8.01 -26.88 5.36
CA GLU A 444 -8.40 -28.06 4.60
C GLU A 444 -9.55 -27.73 3.63
N ILE A 445 -10.57 -27.01 4.09
CA ILE A 445 -11.69 -26.55 3.25
C ILE A 445 -11.20 -25.64 2.11
N GLU A 446 -10.37 -24.63 2.40
CA GLU A 446 -9.82 -23.74 1.38
C GLU A 446 -9.01 -24.51 0.33
N PHE A 447 -8.18 -25.46 0.76
CA PHE A 447 -7.35 -26.28 -0.11
C PHE A 447 -8.19 -27.21 -1.00
N LYS A 448 -9.16 -27.92 -0.41
CA LYS A 448 -10.04 -28.83 -1.15
C LYS A 448 -10.95 -28.09 -2.11
N LYS A 449 -11.48 -26.93 -1.73
CA LYS A 449 -12.28 -26.08 -2.62
C LYS A 449 -11.54 -25.71 -3.91
N ARG A 450 -10.25 -25.33 -3.81
CA ARG A 450 -9.44 -24.92 -4.98
C ARG A 450 -9.20 -26.04 -5.98
N SER A 451 -9.11 -27.27 -5.50
CA SER A 451 -8.80 -28.46 -6.30
C SER A 451 -10.04 -29.28 -6.69
N TRP A 452 -11.21 -28.96 -6.13
CA TRP A 452 -12.46 -29.66 -6.39
C TRP A 452 -12.97 -29.41 -7.82
N LYS A 453 -13.60 -30.45 -8.40
CA LYS A 453 -14.16 -30.44 -9.75
C LYS A 453 -15.58 -30.99 -9.73
N ARG A 454 -16.44 -30.50 -10.64
CA ARG A 454 -17.80 -31.00 -10.83
C ARG A 454 -17.81 -32.53 -11.03
N GLY A 455 -18.85 -33.19 -10.49
CA GLY A 455 -18.98 -34.66 -10.51
C GLY A 455 -18.00 -35.39 -9.59
N SER A 456 -17.24 -34.68 -8.75
CA SER A 456 -16.36 -35.28 -7.75
C SER A 456 -16.94 -35.15 -6.34
N LYS A 457 -16.76 -36.19 -5.53
CA LYS A 457 -17.03 -36.12 -4.09
C LYS A 457 -16.02 -35.19 -3.42
N LEU A 458 -16.48 -34.36 -2.49
CA LEU A 458 -15.61 -33.57 -1.64
C LEU A 458 -15.20 -34.43 -0.42
N GLN A 459 -13.90 -34.64 -0.24
CA GLN A 459 -13.38 -35.37 0.92
C GLN A 459 -12.63 -34.40 1.83
N LEU A 460 -13.12 -34.25 3.06
CA LEU A 460 -12.54 -33.41 4.10
C LEU A 460 -11.93 -34.30 5.18
N GLU A 461 -10.70 -33.99 5.57
CA GLU A 461 -10.09 -34.52 6.79
C GLU A 461 -10.55 -33.66 7.98
N LEU A 462 -11.45 -34.21 8.79
CA LEU A 462 -11.92 -33.55 10.01
C LEU A 462 -10.85 -33.67 11.10
N PRO A 463 -10.60 -32.62 11.89
CA PRO A 463 -9.77 -32.74 13.08
C PRO A 463 -10.35 -33.79 14.03
N VAL A 464 -9.47 -34.59 14.66
CA VAL A 464 -9.88 -35.60 15.64
C VAL A 464 -10.63 -34.95 16.80
N SER A 465 -10.17 -33.78 17.24
CA SER A 465 -10.81 -32.99 18.29
C SER A 465 -12.24 -32.56 17.97
N LEU A 466 -12.62 -32.37 16.70
CA LEU A 466 -14.00 -32.07 16.34
C LEU A 466 -14.91 -33.27 16.58
N VAL A 467 -14.43 -34.46 16.22
CA VAL A 467 -15.14 -35.71 16.44
C VAL A 467 -15.27 -35.99 17.94
N GLU A 468 -14.16 -35.92 18.69
CA GLU A 468 -14.16 -36.12 20.15
C GLU A 468 -15.06 -35.10 20.86
N HIS A 469 -14.98 -33.82 20.51
CA HIS A 469 -15.81 -32.77 21.10
C HIS A 469 -17.31 -32.98 20.81
N PHE A 470 -17.67 -33.49 19.64
CA PHE A 470 -19.04 -33.91 19.34
C PHE A 470 -19.48 -35.07 20.23
N GLU A 471 -18.66 -36.12 20.36
CA GLU A 471 -18.98 -37.31 21.14
C GLU A 471 -19.11 -36.98 22.64
N ASP A 472 -18.25 -36.10 23.16
CA ASP A 472 -18.27 -35.63 24.55
C ASP A 472 -19.54 -34.84 24.90
N ILE A 473 -20.04 -34.01 23.97
CA ILE A 473 -21.25 -33.19 24.21
C ILE A 473 -22.51 -34.02 24.03
N THR A 474 -22.56 -34.86 22.99
CA THR A 474 -23.79 -35.54 22.58
C THR A 474 -23.96 -36.93 23.18
N ASN A 475 -22.89 -37.55 23.70
CA ASN A 475 -22.82 -38.95 24.10
C ASN A 475 -23.16 -39.96 22.99
N PHE A 476 -23.14 -39.54 21.72
CA PHE A 476 -23.29 -40.41 20.55
C PHE A 476 -21.97 -40.52 19.80
N THR A 477 -21.66 -41.70 19.27
CA THR A 477 -20.51 -41.80 18.35
C THR A 477 -20.83 -41.03 17.07
N PHE A 478 -19.84 -40.31 16.53
CA PHE A 478 -20.05 -39.53 15.31
C PHE A 478 -20.42 -40.42 14.12
N SER A 479 -19.85 -41.63 14.07
CA SER A 479 -20.17 -42.64 13.05
C SER A 479 -21.63 -43.08 13.10
N ASP A 480 -22.19 -43.29 14.29
CA ASP A 480 -23.60 -43.69 14.43
C ASP A 480 -24.55 -42.54 14.18
N HIS A 481 -24.18 -41.32 14.59
CA HIS A 481 -24.92 -40.10 14.29
C HIS A 481 -25.10 -39.88 12.77
N LEU A 482 -24.05 -40.12 11.98
CA LEU A 482 -24.12 -39.98 10.52
C LEU A 482 -25.00 -41.05 9.83
N LYS A 483 -25.31 -42.17 10.49
CA LYS A 483 -26.20 -43.22 9.94
C LYS A 483 -27.69 -42.87 10.08
N THR A 484 -28.02 -41.84 10.85
CA THR A 484 -29.41 -41.36 11.04
C THR A 484 -30.02 -40.87 9.72
N ALA A 485 -31.35 -40.97 9.59
CA ALA A 485 -32.05 -40.62 8.35
C ALA A 485 -31.80 -39.19 7.85
N SER A 486 -31.54 -38.25 8.77
CA SER A 486 -31.20 -36.85 8.49
C SER A 486 -29.82 -36.67 7.82
N HIS A 487 -28.89 -37.61 7.99
CA HIS A 487 -27.50 -37.47 7.55
C HIS A 487 -27.03 -38.54 6.57
N LYS A 488 -27.90 -39.46 6.13
CA LYS A 488 -27.59 -40.57 5.19
C LYS A 488 -26.90 -40.19 3.88
N LYS A 489 -26.87 -38.90 3.52
CA LYS A 489 -26.17 -38.43 2.31
C LYS A 489 -24.66 -38.44 2.47
N VAL A 490 -24.12 -38.25 3.68
CA VAL A 490 -22.68 -38.21 3.92
C VAL A 490 -22.16 -39.53 4.49
N ALA A 491 -20.90 -39.83 4.21
CA ALA A 491 -20.24 -41.04 4.71
C ALA A 491 -18.93 -40.70 5.39
N LEU A 492 -18.59 -41.43 6.44
CA LEU A 492 -17.30 -41.37 7.09
C LEU A 492 -16.41 -42.51 6.58
N LYS A 493 -15.23 -42.19 6.05
CA LYS A 493 -14.20 -43.18 5.73
C LYS A 493 -13.19 -43.22 6.88
N GLY A 494 -13.08 -44.36 7.55
CA GLY A 494 -12.28 -44.43 8.79
C GLY A 494 -12.95 -43.61 9.91
N LYS A 495 -12.15 -42.94 10.75
CA LYS A 495 -12.66 -42.17 11.90
C LYS A 495 -12.86 -40.68 11.65
N HIS A 496 -12.21 -40.10 10.64
CA HIS A 496 -12.12 -38.64 10.50
C HIS A 496 -12.25 -38.12 9.06
N LYS A 497 -12.41 -38.98 8.05
CA LYS A 497 -12.51 -38.52 6.64
C LYS A 497 -13.96 -38.44 6.20
N LEU A 498 -14.53 -37.24 6.23
CA LEU A 498 -15.89 -36.99 5.80
C LEU A 498 -15.94 -36.95 4.27
N ARG A 499 -16.84 -37.74 3.69
CA ARG A 499 -17.13 -37.76 2.26
C ARG A 499 -18.48 -37.10 2.01
N ILE A 500 -18.42 -35.94 1.39
CA ILE A 500 -19.54 -35.15 0.95
C ILE A 500 -19.85 -35.53 -0.51
N PRO A 501 -21.09 -35.93 -0.83
CA PRO A 501 -21.54 -36.21 -2.18
C PRO A 501 -21.30 -35.07 -3.17
N GLU A 502 -21.25 -35.42 -4.46
CA GLU A 502 -21.06 -34.47 -5.55
C GLU A 502 -22.15 -33.39 -5.62
N ASP A 503 -23.43 -33.77 -5.48
CA ASP A 503 -24.58 -32.86 -5.56
C ASP A 503 -24.51 -31.77 -4.48
N LEU A 504 -24.10 -32.18 -3.27
CA LEU A 504 -23.98 -31.28 -2.14
C LEU A 504 -22.72 -30.41 -2.22
N ALA A 505 -21.58 -30.98 -2.61
CA ALA A 505 -20.35 -30.23 -2.82
C ALA A 505 -20.52 -29.14 -3.91
N GLU A 506 -21.21 -29.50 -4.99
CA GLU A 506 -21.58 -28.58 -6.06
C GLU A 506 -22.51 -27.49 -5.55
N LYS A 507 -23.55 -27.84 -4.78
CA LYS A 507 -24.49 -26.89 -4.19
C LYS A 507 -23.81 -25.78 -3.38
N PHE A 508 -22.81 -26.09 -2.57
CA PHE A 508 -22.11 -25.07 -1.77
C PHE A 508 -21.47 -23.97 -2.63
N THR A 509 -20.96 -24.36 -3.79
CA THR A 509 -20.30 -23.46 -4.73
C THR A 509 -21.33 -22.73 -5.60
N LEU A 510 -22.37 -23.44 -6.06
CA LEU A 510 -23.45 -22.88 -6.88
C LEU A 510 -24.25 -21.79 -6.17
N LEU A 511 -24.46 -21.89 -4.85
CA LEU A 511 -25.12 -20.82 -4.09
C LEU A 511 -24.40 -19.47 -4.28
N VAL A 512 -23.07 -19.47 -4.15
CA VAL A 512 -22.26 -18.26 -4.32
C VAL A 512 -22.20 -17.82 -5.78
N ILE A 513 -22.00 -18.75 -6.71
CA ILE A 513 -21.94 -18.43 -8.15
C ILE A 513 -23.27 -17.83 -8.63
N SER A 514 -24.40 -18.33 -8.14
CA SER A 514 -25.73 -17.84 -8.53
C SER A 514 -25.93 -16.38 -8.11
N ASP A 515 -25.51 -16.02 -6.90
CA ASP A 515 -25.56 -14.63 -6.42
C ASP A 515 -24.70 -13.71 -7.29
N ILE A 516 -23.49 -14.15 -7.65
CA ILE A 516 -22.58 -13.40 -8.53
C ILE A 516 -23.21 -13.21 -9.92
N ILE A 517 -23.75 -14.28 -10.51
CA ILE A 517 -24.40 -14.23 -11.83
C ILE A 517 -25.61 -13.29 -11.80
N SER A 518 -26.40 -13.30 -10.72
CA SER A 518 -27.52 -12.38 -10.54
C SER A 518 -27.05 -10.92 -10.54
N HIS A 519 -25.98 -10.62 -9.82
CA HIS A 519 -25.38 -9.28 -9.75
C HIS A 519 -24.82 -8.80 -11.10
N VAL A 520 -24.22 -9.72 -11.86
CA VAL A 520 -23.76 -9.44 -13.23
C VAL A 520 -24.95 -9.15 -14.16
N ARG A 521 -26.06 -9.92 -14.06
CA ARG A 521 -27.28 -9.67 -14.84
C ARG A 521 -27.88 -8.30 -14.55
N GLU A 522 -28.05 -7.95 -13.29
CA GLU A 522 -28.57 -6.63 -12.88
C GLU A 522 -27.68 -5.50 -13.41
N THR A 523 -26.36 -5.66 -13.34
CA THR A 523 -25.42 -4.67 -13.90
C THR A 523 -25.57 -4.57 -15.42
N LEU A 524 -25.72 -5.70 -16.13
CA LEU A 524 -25.92 -5.75 -17.58
C LEU A 524 -27.23 -5.09 -18.03
N GLU A 525 -28.29 -5.15 -17.24
CA GLU A 525 -29.56 -4.47 -17.55
C GLU A 525 -29.41 -2.95 -17.58
N ASN A 526 -28.50 -2.41 -16.78
CA ASN A 526 -28.23 -0.98 -16.64
C ASN A 526 -27.23 -0.43 -17.66
N VAL A 527 -26.59 -1.28 -18.46
CA VAL A 527 -25.55 -0.89 -19.43
C VAL A 527 -25.80 -1.48 -20.81
N LYS A 528 -25.64 -0.66 -21.86
CA LYS A 528 -25.90 -1.08 -23.25
C LYS A 528 -24.60 -1.21 -24.05
N GLY A 529 -24.59 -2.16 -24.97
CA GLY A 529 -23.53 -2.32 -25.98
C GLY A 529 -22.29 -3.07 -25.49
N ILE A 530 -22.42 -3.94 -24.49
CA ILE A 530 -21.30 -4.77 -24.01
C ILE A 530 -20.90 -5.79 -25.08
N SER A 531 -19.67 -5.68 -25.56
CA SER A 531 -19.08 -6.53 -26.59
C SER A 531 -18.55 -7.84 -26.02
N TYR A 532 -17.99 -7.81 -24.80
CA TYR A 532 -17.49 -8.98 -24.09
C TYR A 532 -17.41 -8.72 -22.58
N MET A 533 -17.27 -9.80 -21.80
CA MET A 533 -17.01 -9.77 -20.37
C MET A 533 -15.64 -10.39 -20.08
N VAL A 534 -14.91 -9.80 -19.15
CA VAL A 534 -13.65 -10.33 -18.63
C VAL A 534 -13.88 -10.74 -17.18
N ILE A 535 -13.65 -12.01 -16.88
CA ILE A 535 -13.76 -12.54 -15.53
C ILE A 535 -12.35 -12.77 -14.98
N VAL A 536 -12.01 -12.08 -13.90
CA VAL A 536 -10.70 -12.11 -13.25
C VAL A 536 -10.83 -12.41 -11.76
N GLY A 537 -9.71 -12.50 -11.05
CA GLY A 537 -9.71 -12.71 -9.61
C GLY A 537 -9.45 -14.16 -9.21
N GLY A 538 -9.08 -14.39 -7.96
CA GLY A 538 -8.66 -15.71 -7.49
C GLY A 538 -9.75 -16.77 -7.49
N PHE A 539 -11.03 -16.38 -7.42
CA PHE A 539 -12.14 -17.33 -7.49
C PHE A 539 -12.54 -17.65 -8.95
N ALA A 540 -12.16 -16.80 -9.92
CA ALA A 540 -12.38 -17.06 -11.34
C ALA A 540 -11.60 -18.27 -11.88
N ASP A 541 -10.59 -18.75 -11.16
CA ASP A 541 -9.86 -19.99 -11.50
C ASP A 541 -10.69 -21.27 -11.24
N ASN A 542 -11.82 -21.17 -10.52
CA ASN A 542 -12.69 -22.30 -10.23
C ASN A 542 -13.41 -22.82 -11.50
N SER A 543 -13.24 -24.12 -11.80
CA SER A 543 -13.81 -24.75 -13.01
C SER A 543 -15.32 -24.62 -13.14
N LEU A 544 -16.06 -24.87 -12.06
CA LEU A 544 -17.51 -24.75 -12.02
C LEU A 544 -17.96 -23.31 -12.31
N LEU A 545 -17.28 -22.32 -11.74
CA LEU A 545 -17.57 -20.91 -12.05
C LEU A 545 -17.45 -20.62 -13.54
N LYS A 546 -16.39 -21.10 -14.20
CA LYS A 546 -16.20 -20.90 -15.66
C LYS A 546 -17.37 -21.50 -16.44
N GLU A 547 -17.77 -22.73 -16.12
CA GLU A 547 -18.90 -23.42 -16.77
C GLU A 547 -20.23 -22.67 -16.57
N GLU A 548 -20.52 -22.25 -15.34
CA GLU A 548 -21.76 -21.54 -15.00
C GLU A 548 -21.84 -20.16 -15.66
N PHE A 549 -20.73 -19.43 -15.76
CA PHE A 549 -20.70 -18.16 -16.47
C PHE A 549 -21.00 -18.34 -17.97
N HIS A 550 -20.38 -19.33 -18.63
CA HIS A 550 -20.67 -19.63 -20.03
C HIS A 550 -22.13 -20.08 -20.25
N SER A 551 -22.67 -20.87 -19.32
CA SER A 551 -24.08 -21.31 -19.35
C SER A 551 -25.06 -20.16 -19.13
N ALA A 552 -24.76 -19.25 -18.20
CA ALA A 552 -25.63 -18.14 -17.83
C ALA A 552 -25.66 -17.00 -18.85
N PHE A 553 -24.60 -16.83 -19.62
CA PHE A 553 -24.46 -15.77 -20.62
C PHE A 553 -24.04 -16.30 -22.00
N PRO A 554 -24.80 -17.21 -22.62
CA PRO A 554 -24.39 -17.93 -23.84
C PRO A 554 -24.29 -17.02 -25.07
N LYS A 555 -24.87 -15.83 -25.02
CA LYS A 555 -24.82 -14.82 -26.08
C LYS A 555 -23.67 -13.82 -25.90
N ASN A 556 -23.04 -13.78 -24.73
CA ASN A 556 -21.96 -12.86 -24.43
C ASN A 556 -20.62 -13.55 -24.68
N ASN A 557 -19.67 -12.84 -25.27
CA ASN A 557 -18.30 -13.33 -25.33
C ASN A 557 -17.66 -13.19 -23.95
N ILE A 558 -17.21 -14.29 -23.35
CA ILE A 558 -16.61 -14.33 -22.01
C ILE A 558 -15.13 -14.69 -22.13
N ILE A 559 -14.28 -13.86 -21.53
CA ILE A 559 -12.83 -14.03 -21.49
C ILE A 559 -12.42 -14.28 -20.05
N ILE A 560 -11.83 -15.44 -19.78
CA ILE A 560 -11.18 -15.77 -18.51
C ILE A 560 -9.70 -16.03 -18.81
N PRO A 561 -8.77 -15.15 -18.38
CA PRO A 561 -7.34 -15.37 -18.60
C PRO A 561 -6.82 -16.62 -17.90
N ASP A 562 -5.77 -17.24 -18.45
CA ASP A 562 -5.13 -18.43 -17.84
C ASP A 562 -4.63 -18.17 -16.41
N GLU A 563 -4.21 -16.93 -16.13
CA GLU A 563 -3.79 -16.47 -14.80
C GLU A 563 -4.76 -15.41 -14.26
N ALA A 564 -6.06 -15.72 -14.24
CA ALA A 564 -7.11 -14.81 -13.77
C ALA A 564 -6.82 -14.24 -12.37
N GLY A 565 -6.30 -15.07 -11.46
CA GLY A 565 -5.87 -14.66 -10.12
C GLY A 565 -4.71 -13.67 -10.04
N LEU A 566 -3.97 -13.43 -11.14
CA LEU A 566 -2.85 -12.50 -11.24
C LEU A 566 -3.12 -11.26 -12.09
N ALA A 567 -4.28 -11.18 -12.76
CA ALA A 567 -4.60 -10.10 -13.68
C ALA A 567 -4.51 -8.72 -13.01
N VAL A 568 -5.05 -8.59 -11.79
CA VAL A 568 -4.99 -7.36 -10.99
C VAL A 568 -3.54 -6.97 -10.68
N LEU A 569 -2.75 -7.91 -10.14
CA LEU A 569 -1.37 -7.65 -9.73
C LEU A 569 -0.48 -7.26 -10.92
N LYS A 570 -0.55 -8.00 -12.03
CA LYS A 570 0.24 -7.70 -13.25
C LYS A 570 -0.24 -6.41 -13.90
N GLY A 571 -1.56 -6.20 -13.97
CA GLY A 571 -2.17 -4.97 -14.44
C GLY A 571 -1.71 -3.75 -13.65
N ALA A 572 -1.55 -3.86 -12.33
CA ALA A 572 -1.10 -2.77 -11.47
C ALA A 572 0.35 -2.36 -11.77
N VAL A 573 1.22 -3.31 -12.11
CA VAL A 573 2.58 -3.00 -12.57
C VAL A 573 2.53 -2.23 -13.90
N LEU A 574 1.69 -2.66 -14.85
CA LEU A 574 1.52 -1.97 -16.14
C LEU A 574 0.96 -0.56 -15.96
N PHE A 575 -0.05 -0.39 -15.10
CA PHE A 575 -0.60 0.90 -14.72
C PHE A 575 0.46 1.83 -14.12
N GLY A 576 1.36 1.32 -13.29
CA GLY A 576 2.43 2.15 -12.73
C GLY A 576 3.46 2.62 -13.78
N HIS A 577 3.59 1.93 -14.92
CA HIS A 577 4.41 2.41 -16.05
C HIS A 577 3.71 3.52 -16.83
N ASP A 578 2.41 3.38 -17.05
CA ASP A 578 1.59 4.39 -17.71
C ASP A 578 0.23 4.58 -17.01
N PRO A 579 0.15 5.52 -16.05
CA PRO A 579 -1.11 5.85 -15.39
C PRO A 579 -2.13 6.54 -16.32
N SER A 580 -1.72 6.97 -17.53
CA SER A 580 -2.62 7.62 -18.50
C SER A 580 -3.52 6.62 -19.25
N CYS A 581 -3.34 5.31 -19.02
CA CYS A 581 -4.18 4.26 -19.58
C CYS A 581 -5.67 4.41 -19.20
N VAL A 582 -6.00 5.08 -18.10
CA VAL A 582 -7.39 5.44 -17.77
C VAL A 582 -7.60 6.93 -18.09
N ILE A 583 -8.53 7.23 -18.98
CA ILE A 583 -8.78 8.60 -19.47
C ILE A 583 -9.85 9.29 -18.62
N THR A 584 -10.95 8.60 -18.32
CA THR A 584 -12.09 9.19 -17.60
C THR A 584 -12.65 8.21 -16.58
N ARG A 585 -13.03 8.73 -15.41
CA ARG A 585 -13.72 7.99 -14.34
C ARG A 585 -15.13 8.53 -14.14
N LYS A 586 -16.00 7.72 -13.54
CA LYS A 586 -17.33 8.16 -13.09
C LYS A 586 -17.25 8.62 -11.65
N CYS A 587 -17.76 9.82 -11.35
CA CYS A 587 -17.84 10.30 -9.97
C CYS A 587 -18.93 9.54 -9.21
N ASP A 588 -18.58 8.97 -8.06
CA ASP A 588 -19.47 8.18 -7.21
C ASP A 588 -20.33 9.02 -6.26
N ARG A 589 -20.06 10.32 -6.18
CA ARG A 589 -20.82 11.30 -5.41
C ARG A 589 -20.87 12.66 -6.12
N THR A 590 -21.86 13.46 -5.74
CA THR A 590 -21.90 14.89 -6.05
C THR A 590 -21.00 15.61 -5.07
N TYR A 591 -19.93 16.24 -5.54
CA TYR A 591 -18.98 16.94 -4.69
C TYR A 591 -19.19 18.45 -4.75
N GLY A 592 -19.03 19.09 -3.60
CA GLY A 592 -19.28 20.52 -3.48
C GLY A 592 -18.78 21.11 -2.18
N THR A 593 -19.15 22.37 -1.98
CA THR A 593 -18.72 23.17 -0.84
C THR A 593 -19.91 23.80 -0.13
N LEU A 594 -19.74 24.11 1.16
CA LEU A 594 -20.66 24.99 1.86
C LEU A 594 -20.40 26.42 1.40
N VAL A 595 -21.45 27.11 0.94
CA VAL A 595 -21.40 28.53 0.63
C VAL A 595 -22.49 29.31 1.34
N TYR A 596 -22.21 30.58 1.57
CA TYR A 596 -23.21 31.58 1.90
C TYR A 596 -23.60 32.27 0.61
N ARG A 597 -24.86 32.12 0.20
CA ARG A 597 -25.42 32.80 -0.98
C ARG A 597 -26.61 33.65 -0.58
N ALA A 598 -27.03 34.58 -1.44
CA ALA A 598 -28.26 35.34 -1.22
C ALA A 598 -29.43 34.40 -0.91
N PHE A 599 -30.25 34.78 0.08
CA PHE A 599 -31.42 34.02 0.49
C PHE A 599 -32.49 34.08 -0.60
N LEU A 600 -32.89 32.93 -1.14
CA LEU A 600 -33.89 32.84 -2.19
C LEU A 600 -35.29 32.68 -1.61
N LYS A 601 -36.32 33.02 -2.39
CA LYS A 601 -37.72 32.99 -1.95
C LYS A 601 -38.16 31.59 -1.51
N ASP A 602 -37.62 30.56 -2.15
CA ASP A 602 -37.91 29.14 -1.91
C ASP A 602 -36.94 28.49 -0.90
N ASP A 603 -36.06 29.28 -0.26
CA ASP A 603 -35.25 28.76 0.83
C ASP A 603 -36.04 28.57 2.11
N LEU A 604 -35.68 27.50 2.83
CA LEU A 604 -36.17 27.22 4.16
C LEU A 604 -35.87 28.41 5.12
N PRO A 605 -36.87 28.99 5.80
CA PRO A 605 -36.67 30.15 6.67
C PRO A 605 -35.58 29.98 7.74
N GLU A 606 -35.41 28.77 8.28
CA GLU A 606 -34.38 28.42 9.27
C GLU A 606 -32.94 28.48 8.74
N LYS A 607 -32.76 28.49 7.41
CA LYS A 607 -31.48 28.65 6.74
C LYS A 607 -31.08 30.11 6.57
N ARG A 608 -31.98 31.05 6.87
CA ARG A 608 -31.72 32.48 6.77
C ARG A 608 -30.72 32.96 7.82
N MET A 609 -29.83 33.85 7.38
CA MET A 609 -28.86 34.56 8.20
C MET A 609 -28.85 36.02 7.76
N ARG A 610 -28.99 36.94 8.72
CA ARG A 610 -28.95 38.39 8.47
C ARG A 610 -27.53 38.91 8.66
N GLU A 611 -26.98 39.57 7.66
CA GLU A 611 -25.73 40.33 7.73
C GLU A 611 -26.02 41.81 7.37
N ILE A 612 -25.02 42.68 7.52
CA ILE A 612 -25.16 44.14 7.35
C ILE A 612 -25.71 44.51 5.97
N ASP A 613 -25.41 43.69 4.97
CA ASP A 613 -25.64 43.93 3.55
C ASP A 613 -26.76 43.08 2.94
N GLY A 614 -27.41 42.20 3.71
CA GLY A 614 -28.56 41.43 3.22
C GLY A 614 -28.88 40.13 3.97
N ASP A 615 -29.90 39.44 3.47
CA ASP A 615 -30.30 38.10 3.91
C ASP A 615 -29.53 37.03 3.09
N TYR A 616 -28.85 36.12 3.78
CA TYR A 616 -28.08 35.02 3.22
C TYR A 616 -28.64 33.65 3.65
N CYS A 617 -28.42 32.62 2.82
CA CYS A 617 -28.60 31.21 3.17
C CYS A 617 -27.28 30.64 3.69
N LYS A 618 -27.23 30.20 4.95
CA LYS A 618 -25.98 29.79 5.63
C LYS A 618 -25.49 28.37 5.32
N ASP A 619 -26.34 27.52 4.76
CA ASP A 619 -26.07 26.09 4.54
C ASP A 619 -26.24 25.68 3.07
N ALA A 620 -26.08 26.60 2.11
CA ALA A 620 -26.28 26.26 0.70
C ALA A 620 -25.18 25.30 0.20
N PHE A 621 -25.59 24.29 -0.56
CA PHE A 621 -24.66 23.39 -1.24
C PHE A 621 -24.26 24.00 -2.58
N ASN A 622 -22.97 24.20 -2.79
CA ASN A 622 -22.42 24.65 -4.06
C ASN A 622 -21.76 23.48 -4.79
N LYS A 623 -22.40 23.01 -5.86
CA LYS A 623 -21.99 21.83 -6.63
C LYS A 623 -20.81 22.16 -7.55
N LEU A 624 -19.75 21.35 -7.48
CA LEU A 624 -18.61 21.39 -8.40
C LEU A 624 -18.68 20.26 -9.44
N VAL A 625 -19.18 19.11 -9.02
CA VAL A 625 -19.28 17.87 -9.79
C VAL A 625 -20.55 17.13 -9.40
N GLU A 626 -21.21 16.49 -10.37
CA GLU A 626 -22.38 15.65 -10.15
C GLU A 626 -22.04 14.15 -10.07
N ILE A 627 -22.76 13.41 -9.21
CA ILE A 627 -22.71 11.94 -9.21
C ILE A 627 -23.02 11.39 -10.61
N GLY A 628 -22.22 10.42 -11.07
CA GLY A 628 -22.33 9.84 -12.40
C GLY A 628 -21.73 10.69 -13.53
N GLU A 629 -21.19 11.89 -13.25
CA GLU A 629 -20.46 12.69 -14.23
C GLU A 629 -19.19 11.93 -14.69
N SER A 630 -18.90 11.96 -15.99
CA SER A 630 -17.66 11.40 -16.55
C SER A 630 -16.57 12.46 -16.52
N ILE A 631 -15.53 12.24 -15.72
CA ILE A 631 -14.47 13.22 -15.49
C ILE A 631 -13.11 12.71 -15.96
N PRO A 632 -12.44 13.43 -16.87
CA PRO A 632 -11.04 13.24 -17.19
C PRO A 632 -10.11 13.15 -15.97
N VAL A 633 -9.14 12.24 -16.03
CA VAL A 633 -8.10 12.11 -15.01
C VAL A 633 -7.32 13.42 -14.89
N LYS A 634 -7.20 13.95 -13.66
CA LYS A 634 -6.57 15.24 -13.31
C LYS A 634 -7.37 16.47 -13.72
N GLU A 635 -8.65 16.33 -14.06
CA GLU A 635 -9.49 17.51 -14.28
C GLU A 635 -9.70 18.29 -13.00
N LYS A 636 -9.61 19.62 -13.09
CA LYS A 636 -9.75 20.55 -11.98
C LYS A 636 -11.06 21.32 -12.11
N ARG A 637 -11.93 21.24 -11.11
CA ARG A 637 -13.14 22.06 -11.01
C ARG A 637 -12.99 23.07 -9.88
N SER A 638 -13.37 24.30 -10.15
CA SER A 638 -13.14 25.42 -9.25
C SER A 638 -14.42 26.17 -8.94
N THR A 639 -14.46 26.78 -7.77
CA THR A 639 -15.44 27.80 -7.39
C THR A 639 -14.71 28.99 -6.79
N GLU A 640 -15.24 30.16 -7.06
CA GLU A 640 -14.83 31.41 -6.42
C GLU A 640 -15.75 31.71 -5.25
N MET A 641 -15.18 32.29 -4.20
CA MET A 641 -15.86 32.60 -2.95
C MET A 641 -15.31 33.89 -2.37
N GLN A 642 -16.19 34.69 -1.78
CA GLN A 642 -15.80 35.94 -1.13
C GLN A 642 -15.84 35.82 0.40
N PRO A 643 -14.99 36.57 1.12
CA PRO A 643 -15.12 36.74 2.55
C PRO A 643 -16.52 37.27 2.91
N ILE A 644 -17.13 36.69 3.93
CA ILE A 644 -18.43 37.15 4.43
C ILE A 644 -18.29 38.53 5.08
N ARG A 645 -17.12 38.83 5.66
CA ARG A 645 -16.84 40.07 6.37
C ARG A 645 -15.50 40.64 5.94
N GLU A 646 -15.44 41.97 5.90
CA GLU A 646 -14.20 42.71 5.71
C GLU A 646 -13.23 42.46 6.87
N GLY A 647 -11.92 42.46 6.57
CA GLY A 647 -10.87 42.25 7.55
C GLY A 647 -10.58 40.79 7.90
N MET A 648 -11.31 39.83 7.33
CA MET A 648 -11.04 38.39 7.54
C MET A 648 -9.61 38.04 7.12
N SER A 649 -8.85 37.44 8.04
CA SER A 649 -7.48 37.00 7.78
C SER A 649 -7.39 35.56 7.27
N LYS A 650 -8.47 34.78 7.41
CA LYS A 650 -8.57 33.38 6.99
C LYS A 650 -9.98 33.05 6.56
N MET A 651 -10.11 32.17 5.55
CA MET A 651 -11.38 31.61 5.13
C MET A 651 -11.37 30.09 5.28
N SER A 652 -12.34 29.56 6.02
CA SER A 652 -12.51 28.12 6.24
C SER A 652 -13.59 27.58 5.31
N ILE A 653 -13.21 26.87 4.25
CA ILE A 653 -14.15 26.26 3.30
C ILE A 653 -14.40 24.82 3.69
N LYS A 654 -15.67 24.48 3.94
CA LYS A 654 -16.11 23.11 4.24
C LYS A 654 -16.53 22.40 2.96
N LEU A 655 -16.16 21.12 2.87
CA LEU A 655 -16.27 20.30 1.68
C LEU A 655 -17.24 19.16 1.97
N TYR A 656 -18.14 18.88 1.02
CA TYR A 656 -19.23 17.91 1.18
C TYR A 656 -19.34 17.01 -0.04
N GLY A 657 -19.78 15.78 0.19
CA GLY A 657 -20.20 14.84 -0.84
C GLY A 657 -21.66 14.47 -0.65
N SER A 658 -22.42 14.26 -1.72
CA SER A 658 -23.82 13.84 -1.68
C SER A 658 -24.07 12.60 -2.54
N THR A 659 -24.96 11.73 -2.06
CA THR A 659 -25.49 10.59 -2.83
C THR A 659 -26.59 10.98 -3.82
N GLU A 660 -27.01 12.24 -3.83
CA GLU A 660 -27.99 12.79 -4.77
C GLU A 660 -27.33 13.73 -5.78
N PRO A 661 -27.87 13.86 -7.01
CA PRO A 661 -27.29 14.71 -8.04
C PRO A 661 -27.41 16.22 -7.76
N ASN A 662 -28.46 16.63 -7.04
CA ASN A 662 -28.78 18.04 -6.82
C ASN A 662 -29.18 18.31 -5.36
N PRO A 663 -28.26 18.12 -4.39
CA PRO A 663 -28.49 18.54 -3.01
C PRO A 663 -28.67 20.06 -2.98
N ARG A 664 -29.61 20.53 -2.15
CA ARG A 664 -29.89 21.96 -2.01
C ARG A 664 -29.11 22.56 -0.85
N TYR A 665 -29.02 21.82 0.26
CA TYR A 665 -28.32 22.22 1.47
C TYR A 665 -27.29 21.19 1.89
N VAL A 666 -26.19 21.64 2.50
CA VAL A 666 -25.18 20.74 3.07
C VAL A 666 -25.70 19.93 4.27
N THR A 667 -26.89 20.27 4.77
CA THR A 667 -27.61 19.56 5.83
C THR A 667 -28.64 18.57 5.31
N ASP A 668 -28.79 18.43 3.99
CA ASP A 668 -29.66 17.41 3.41
C ASP A 668 -29.17 16.02 3.84
N ARG A 669 -30.08 15.07 4.02
CA ARG A 669 -29.72 13.71 4.49
C ARG A 669 -28.75 12.98 3.56
N SER A 670 -28.74 13.34 2.28
CA SER A 670 -27.83 12.81 1.28
C SER A 670 -26.40 13.35 1.42
N CYS A 671 -26.18 14.45 2.15
CA CYS A 671 -24.89 15.10 2.29
C CYS A 671 -24.05 14.56 3.46
N THR A 672 -22.76 14.34 3.20
CA THR A 672 -21.74 13.97 4.19
C THR A 672 -20.62 15.01 4.19
N TYR A 673 -20.22 15.48 5.38
CA TYR A 673 -19.04 16.35 5.53
C TYR A 673 -17.76 15.56 5.29
N LEU A 674 -16.88 16.08 4.41
CA LEU A 674 -15.65 15.39 4.00
C LEU A 674 -14.38 16.03 4.57
N GLY A 675 -14.47 17.27 5.05
CA GLY A 675 -13.31 18.01 5.54
C GLY A 675 -13.39 19.51 5.27
N LYS A 676 -12.29 20.20 5.55
CA LYS A 676 -12.18 21.64 5.31
C LYS A 676 -10.78 22.03 4.84
N ILE A 677 -10.70 23.10 4.08
CA ILE A 677 -9.46 23.80 3.76
C ILE A 677 -9.51 25.21 4.39
N VAL A 678 -8.38 25.67 4.91
CA VAL A 678 -8.24 27.02 5.46
C VAL A 678 -7.27 27.79 4.59
N VAL A 679 -7.76 28.87 3.97
CA VAL A 679 -6.97 29.75 3.10
C VAL A 679 -6.68 31.04 3.85
N ASP A 680 -5.41 31.43 3.92
CA ASP A 680 -5.00 32.71 4.50
C ASP A 680 -5.20 33.85 3.49
N ILE A 681 -5.76 34.97 3.96
CA ILE A 681 -5.97 36.17 3.15
C ILE A 681 -4.89 37.20 3.53
N PRO A 682 -3.99 37.56 2.59
CA PRO A 682 -2.91 38.52 2.83
C PRO A 682 -3.45 39.86 3.33
N HIS A 683 -2.71 40.53 4.22
CA HIS A 683 -3.18 41.76 4.88
C HIS A 683 -3.64 42.84 3.88
N GLN A 684 -2.92 42.99 2.78
CA GLN A 684 -3.20 43.95 1.70
C GLN A 684 -4.49 43.65 0.92
N TRP A 685 -5.04 42.44 1.04
CA TRP A 685 -6.21 41.95 0.32
C TRP A 685 -7.36 41.55 1.26
N ARG A 686 -7.37 42.03 2.51
CA ARG A 686 -8.46 41.72 3.47
C ARG A 686 -9.73 42.55 3.23
N ASN A 687 -9.89 43.11 2.03
CA ASN A 687 -11.15 43.69 1.61
C ASN A 687 -12.12 42.57 1.19
N ARG A 688 -13.38 42.91 0.98
CA ARG A 688 -14.39 41.91 0.58
C ARG A 688 -14.27 41.50 -0.89
N ASP A 689 -13.50 42.25 -1.68
CA ASP A 689 -13.34 42.04 -3.12
C ASP A 689 -12.29 40.98 -3.45
N GLU A 690 -11.48 40.55 -2.47
CA GLU A 690 -10.52 39.46 -2.68
C GLU A 690 -11.24 38.11 -2.74
N ASN A 691 -11.27 37.52 -3.93
CA ASN A 691 -11.83 36.18 -4.10
C ASN A 691 -10.85 35.12 -3.58
N VAL A 692 -11.41 34.06 -3.02
CA VAL A 692 -10.71 32.82 -2.73
C VAL A 692 -11.17 31.78 -3.73
N ILE A 693 -10.23 31.24 -4.48
CA ILE A 693 -10.45 30.17 -5.45
C ILE A 693 -10.22 28.84 -4.75
N VAL A 694 -11.26 28.01 -4.72
CA VAL A 694 -11.18 26.64 -4.22
C VAL A 694 -11.34 25.71 -5.40
N SER A 695 -10.42 24.77 -5.52
CA SER A 695 -10.40 23.82 -6.62
C SER A 695 -10.28 22.38 -6.12
N MET A 696 -11.05 21.50 -6.72
CA MET A 696 -10.97 20.05 -6.51
C MET A 696 -10.44 19.40 -7.78
N THR A 697 -9.40 18.58 -7.64
CA THR A 697 -8.85 17.77 -8.73
C THR A 697 -9.45 16.37 -8.67
N PHE A 698 -10.08 15.95 -9.76
CA PHE A 698 -10.85 14.73 -9.90
C PHE A 698 -10.18 13.73 -10.85
N GLY A 699 -10.81 12.56 -10.94
CA GLY A 699 -10.41 11.51 -11.85
C GLY A 699 -9.09 10.84 -11.47
N GLN A 700 -8.52 11.11 -10.30
CA GLN A 700 -7.52 10.24 -9.67
C GLN A 700 -8.22 9.26 -8.72
N THR A 701 -7.48 8.30 -8.15
CA THR A 701 -8.03 7.39 -7.12
C THR A 701 -8.43 8.12 -5.83
N GLU A 702 -7.91 9.34 -5.63
CA GLU A 702 -8.19 10.21 -4.49
C GLU A 702 -8.41 11.65 -4.94
N ILE A 703 -9.18 12.41 -4.16
CA ILE A 703 -9.51 13.81 -4.45
C ILE A 703 -8.51 14.73 -3.75
N VAL A 704 -7.90 15.63 -4.52
CA VAL A 704 -6.98 16.67 -4.01
C VAL A 704 -7.67 18.02 -4.05
N VAL A 705 -7.56 18.78 -2.97
CA VAL A 705 -8.21 20.09 -2.85
C VAL A 705 -7.17 21.18 -2.64
N GLU A 706 -7.31 22.24 -3.41
CA GLU A 706 -6.42 23.40 -3.40
C GLU A 706 -7.24 24.65 -3.14
N GLY A 707 -6.67 25.57 -2.37
CA GLY A 707 -7.28 26.85 -2.04
C GLY A 707 -6.23 27.94 -2.14
N ARG A 708 -6.56 29.03 -2.82
CA ARG A 708 -5.69 30.20 -2.94
C ARG A 708 -6.49 31.48 -2.94
N SER A 709 -5.91 32.55 -2.42
CA SER A 709 -6.37 33.91 -2.69
C SER A 709 -6.15 34.22 -4.18
N GLU A 710 -7.05 34.94 -4.82
CA GLU A 710 -6.97 35.32 -6.23
C GLU A 710 -5.66 36.05 -6.56
N HIS A 711 -5.27 37.00 -5.70
CA HIS A 711 -4.04 37.78 -5.82
C HIS A 711 -2.90 37.25 -4.93
N GLY A 712 -3.07 36.07 -4.34
CA GLY A 712 -2.07 35.43 -3.49
C GLY A 712 -1.17 34.48 -4.27
N GLU A 713 0.15 34.56 -4.05
CA GLU A 713 1.10 33.59 -4.59
C GLU A 713 1.06 32.23 -3.85
N HIS A 714 0.47 32.21 -2.65
CA HIS A 714 0.40 31.03 -1.81
C HIS A 714 -0.81 30.16 -2.14
N VAL A 715 -0.54 28.95 -2.64
CA VAL A 715 -1.53 27.88 -2.76
C VAL A 715 -1.46 27.01 -1.50
N VAL A 716 -2.57 26.93 -0.79
CA VAL A 716 -2.76 25.92 0.25
C VAL A 716 -3.31 24.67 -0.43
N THR A 717 -2.63 23.55 -0.26
CA THR A 717 -3.11 22.25 -0.73
C THR A 717 -3.42 21.39 0.48
N THR A 718 -4.59 20.74 0.48
CA THR A 718 -4.94 19.72 1.46
C THR A 718 -5.49 18.50 0.75
N LYS A 719 -5.29 17.33 1.34
CA LYS A 719 -6.06 16.13 0.98
C LYS A 719 -7.27 16.10 1.90
N LEU A 720 -8.41 15.67 1.37
CA LEU A 720 -9.58 15.42 2.20
C LEU A 720 -9.25 14.36 3.25
N ASP A 721 -9.66 14.61 4.50
CA ASP A 721 -9.51 13.65 5.58
C ASP A 721 -10.87 13.04 5.90
N PHE A 722 -11.04 11.80 5.48
CA PHE A 722 -12.24 10.99 5.61
C PHE A 722 -12.19 10.05 6.83
N LEU A 723 -11.10 10.06 7.62
CA LEU A 723 -10.91 9.21 8.82
C LEU A 723 -11.03 10.00 10.14
N VAL A 724 -11.93 10.98 10.17
CA VAL A 724 -12.12 11.92 11.29
C VAL A 724 -12.92 11.32 12.44
#